data_AF-A0A8B6X4H6-F1
#
_entry.id   AF-A0A8B6X4H6-F1
#
_cell.length_a   1.000
_cell.length_b   1.000
_cell.length_c   1.000
_cell.angle_alpha   90.00
_cell.angle_beta   90.00
_cell.angle_gamma   90.00
#
_symmetry.space_group_name_H-M   'P 1'
#
loop_
_entity.id
_entity.type
_entity.pdbx_description
1 polymer ?
#
loop_
_entity_poly.entity_id
_entity_poly.type
_entity_poly.pdbx_seq_one_letter_code
_entity_poly.pdbx_strand_id
1 'polypeptide(L)'
;MKNTQSILALALVIATSEPTNAAPVEPAAPDATYLRNAAARWREPASPELAVVAGSALDFSATLAGADQRQLCATSVLGGLNSLAPSKAEMPAYLAQLRRSGYNLVRFHAVDAALMDKATKDFDFDPQKQDDFDRFAAELSKAGIGIMSDILTLDSGAYGNIPNRWRSDTQLKLRLNLDDPEARQHWKTLVDKVFARKNPYLGHSLLEDPALKVVALVNEGGIAFTSLMNRQTFPQLVRPRFNDWLAKKYGDADGLKKAWQAEAGNDEDPKRGTVELPVYMARNVNPRNEDFARFLTDQERATFGWMTAYLQSKGYKGLITAINNETAVQKVASRSALSAVDLHMYNDLPEGSFETPMTVKHESVFDNDLKFIRQLLPTRVWGKPFYVSEFGDVYWNRNRREGNVLFGAYAALQGWDGICQYGENATQLRYDAQKKFGRYSTQYPFYVWDDPIAAASDRINALLFRRGDVSPAKRAVAMVYREGPAQTGWVPYVRNADPSLARLGFISRVGWMPEAAVDGAGKPAAAAKLAGATPDLVLDPFGGNGADMAPPARAQLLMKAGAQNGAWLERVARLREGGLLDKANATDAAAGVIESDTGQVMVDLPGHRARVVTPRSELVMFRDRPLDGRFLRVDRATAEQTIGVFAVDAAPLASSKRLLLVQLTDARPTDMRFADPDQKTVTNWGHWPVTLRGGVAMLKLGIDGAGWKLYALNLDGSRREARPVGADGSVLLDNLAGDGATVYYELVRE
;
A
#
# COMPACT_ATOMS: atom_id res chain seq x y z
N MET A 1 -52.05 67.14 -33.44
CA MET A 1 -52.36 65.71 -33.21
C MET A 1 -51.74 65.25 -31.89
N LYS A 2 -52.12 64.09 -31.34
CA LYS A 2 -51.64 63.58 -30.04
C LYS A 2 -50.15 63.18 -30.16
N ASN A 3 -49.23 63.43 -29.21
CA ASN A 3 -49.13 63.18 -27.76
C ASN A 3 -48.81 61.73 -27.33
N THR A 4 -47.96 61.64 -26.29
CA THR A 4 -47.22 60.49 -25.75
C THR A 4 -48.05 59.46 -24.96
N GLN A 5 -47.64 58.17 -25.02
CA GLN A 5 -47.94 56.97 -24.20
C GLN A 5 -47.20 55.77 -24.87
N SER A 6 -46.98 54.54 -24.37
CA SER A 6 -47.12 53.80 -23.08
C SER A 6 -46.44 52.41 -23.28
N ILE A 7 -46.00 51.60 -22.30
CA ILE A 7 -45.62 51.74 -20.88
C ILE A 7 -44.78 50.50 -20.46
N LEU A 8 -44.17 50.45 -19.26
CA LEU A 8 -43.53 49.23 -18.72
C LEU A 8 -44.56 48.22 -18.18
N ALA A 9 -44.58 46.97 -18.67
CA ALA A 9 -45.16 45.83 -17.95
C ALA A 9 -44.80 44.45 -18.55
N LEU A 10 -44.18 43.57 -17.75
CA LEU A 10 -44.54 42.14 -17.72
C LEU A 10 -44.44 41.66 -16.27
N ALA A 11 -45.40 40.86 -15.82
CA ALA A 11 -45.71 40.74 -14.39
C ALA A 11 -44.81 39.75 -13.63
N LEU A 12 -44.45 40.14 -12.40
CA LEU A 12 -43.80 39.28 -11.42
C LEU A 12 -44.82 38.29 -10.83
N VAL A 13 -44.86 37.06 -11.34
CA VAL A 13 -45.67 35.99 -10.72
C VAL A 13 -44.86 35.36 -9.59
N ILE A 14 -45.04 35.88 -8.37
CA ILE A 14 -44.56 35.21 -7.16
C ILE A 14 -45.48 34.01 -6.90
N ALA A 15 -45.06 32.82 -7.32
CA ALA A 15 -45.71 31.58 -6.91
C ALA A 15 -45.32 31.25 -5.46
N THR A 16 -46.15 31.68 -4.51
CA THR A 16 -46.06 31.23 -3.11
C THR A 16 -46.51 29.77 -3.02
N SER A 17 -45.61 28.84 -3.29
CA SER A 17 -45.84 27.41 -3.05
C SER A 17 -45.85 27.14 -1.54
N GLU A 18 -47.03 26.93 -0.97
CA GLU A 18 -47.14 26.32 0.35
C GLU A 18 -46.43 24.95 0.37
N PRO A 19 -45.77 24.57 1.47
CA PRO A 19 -45.14 23.26 1.58
C PRO A 19 -46.23 22.19 1.67
N THR A 20 -46.56 21.56 0.54
CA THR A 20 -47.39 20.36 0.53
C THR A 20 -46.68 19.24 1.28
N ASN A 21 -47.35 18.67 2.28
CA ASN A 21 -46.91 17.44 2.96
C ASN A 21 -47.09 16.22 2.04
N ALA A 22 -46.40 16.25 0.89
CA ALA A 22 -46.19 15.05 0.08
C ALA A 22 -45.34 14.07 0.89
N ALA A 23 -45.73 12.80 0.89
CA ALA A 23 -44.88 11.75 1.43
C ALA A 23 -43.52 11.74 0.68
N PRO A 24 -42.41 11.38 1.34
CA PRO A 24 -41.11 11.26 0.66
C PRO A 24 -41.26 10.35 -0.56
N VAL A 25 -40.77 10.81 -1.71
CA VAL A 25 -40.84 10.04 -2.96
C VAL A 25 -39.89 8.87 -2.85
N GLU A 26 -40.44 7.67 -2.60
CA GLU A 26 -39.67 6.43 -2.48
C GLU A 26 -38.72 6.25 -3.68
N PRO A 27 -37.43 5.92 -3.45
CA PRO A 27 -36.46 5.79 -4.54
C PRO A 27 -36.82 4.60 -5.43
N ALA A 28 -37.10 4.88 -6.71
CA ALA A 28 -37.56 3.86 -7.65
C ALA A 28 -36.53 2.72 -7.83
N ALA A 29 -36.97 1.48 -7.61
CA ALA A 29 -36.11 0.31 -7.79
C ALA A 29 -35.73 0.13 -9.28
N PRO A 30 -34.43 0.08 -9.62
CA PRO A 30 -33.98 0.00 -11.01
C PRO A 30 -34.36 -1.34 -11.65
N ASP A 31 -34.73 -1.28 -12.93
CA ASP A 31 -34.97 -2.46 -13.78
C ASP A 31 -33.69 -2.94 -14.48
N ALA A 32 -33.75 -4.14 -15.08
CA ALA A 32 -32.59 -4.76 -15.73
C ALA A 32 -32.11 -4.02 -16.99
N THR A 33 -32.94 -3.21 -17.64
CA THR A 33 -32.55 -2.35 -18.76
C THR A 33 -31.84 -1.10 -18.26
N TYR A 34 -32.32 -0.47 -17.18
CA TYR A 34 -31.66 0.66 -16.53
C TYR A 34 -30.23 0.28 -16.10
N LEU A 35 -30.08 -0.85 -15.40
CA LEU A 35 -28.77 -1.34 -14.94
C LEU A 35 -27.81 -1.59 -16.12
N ARG A 36 -28.24 -2.28 -17.19
CA ARG A 36 -27.41 -2.49 -18.39
C ARG A 36 -26.99 -1.18 -19.06
N ASN A 37 -27.93 -0.24 -19.20
CA ASN A 37 -27.68 1.04 -19.86
C ASN A 37 -26.77 1.96 -19.02
N ALA A 38 -26.80 1.86 -17.70
CA ALA A 38 -25.89 2.60 -16.83
C ALA A 38 -24.45 2.08 -16.94
N ALA A 39 -24.24 0.76 -16.81
CA ALA A 39 -22.90 0.15 -16.81
C ALA A 39 -22.08 0.40 -18.10
N ALA A 40 -22.73 0.66 -19.23
CA ALA A 40 -22.10 0.98 -20.51
C ALA A 40 -21.69 2.46 -20.68
N ARG A 41 -22.14 3.35 -19.79
CA ARG A 41 -21.94 4.80 -19.90
C ARG A 41 -20.71 5.29 -19.12
N TRP A 42 -20.17 6.41 -19.58
CA TRP A 42 -19.13 7.17 -18.91
C TRP A 42 -19.58 8.64 -18.81
N ARG A 43 -19.23 9.35 -17.74
CA ARG A 43 -19.52 10.78 -17.58
C ARG A 43 -18.44 11.48 -16.74
N GLU A 44 -18.18 12.75 -17.05
CA GLU A 44 -17.27 13.63 -16.32
C GLU A 44 -17.87 14.08 -14.97
N PRO A 45 -17.05 14.30 -13.91
CA PRO A 45 -17.48 14.98 -12.69
C PRO A 45 -17.99 16.40 -12.95
N ALA A 46 -18.85 16.92 -12.07
CA ALA A 46 -19.40 18.28 -12.18
C ALA A 46 -18.39 19.40 -11.83
N SER A 47 -17.27 19.08 -11.18
CA SER A 47 -16.23 20.02 -10.78
C SER A 47 -14.83 19.42 -10.95
N PRO A 48 -13.83 20.19 -11.41
CA PRO A 48 -12.43 19.78 -11.46
C PRO A 48 -11.65 19.98 -10.14
N GLU A 49 -12.30 20.55 -9.11
CA GLU A 49 -11.67 20.84 -7.83
C GLU A 49 -11.56 19.59 -6.94
N LEU A 50 -10.44 19.47 -6.22
CA LEU A 50 -10.08 18.31 -5.38
C LEU A 50 -9.78 18.69 -3.92
N ALA A 51 -9.55 19.97 -3.65
CA ALA A 51 -9.26 20.54 -2.34
C ALA A 51 -10.45 20.38 -1.40
N VAL A 52 -10.37 19.45 -0.45
CA VAL A 52 -11.48 19.05 0.41
C VAL A 52 -12.09 20.25 1.12
N VAL A 53 -13.38 20.46 0.92
CA VAL A 53 -14.16 21.55 1.52
C VAL A 53 -14.23 21.35 3.02
N ALA A 54 -13.91 22.40 3.77
CA ALA A 54 -13.85 22.37 5.23
C ALA A 54 -15.21 21.97 5.83
N GLY A 55 -15.21 20.98 6.74
CA GLY A 55 -16.43 20.47 7.36
C GLY A 55 -17.35 19.66 6.44
N SER A 56 -16.96 19.34 5.20
CA SER A 56 -17.67 18.37 4.34
C SER A 56 -17.65 16.95 4.94
N ALA A 57 -18.39 16.02 4.34
CA ALA A 57 -18.30 14.59 4.72
C ALA A 57 -16.94 13.94 4.35
N LEU A 58 -16.08 14.65 3.63
CA LEU A 58 -14.72 14.22 3.27
C LEU A 58 -13.64 14.92 4.10
N ASP A 59 -14.00 15.88 4.97
CA ASP A 59 -13.08 16.51 5.92
C ASP A 59 -12.96 15.67 7.19
N PHE A 60 -11.97 14.78 7.20
CA PHE A 60 -11.71 13.89 8.32
C PHE A 60 -10.85 14.52 9.44
N SER A 61 -10.56 15.83 9.40
CA SER A 61 -9.68 16.48 10.39
C SER A 61 -10.21 16.38 11.82
N ALA A 62 -11.53 16.46 12.02
CA ALA A 62 -12.20 16.18 13.29
C ALA A 62 -12.38 14.67 13.52
N THR A 63 -12.76 13.92 12.48
CA THR A 63 -13.01 12.47 12.50
C THR A 63 -11.79 11.63 12.91
N LEU A 64 -10.58 12.17 12.73
CA LEU A 64 -9.29 11.53 13.00
C LEU A 64 -8.48 12.23 14.10
N ALA A 65 -9.09 13.12 14.87
CA ALA A 65 -8.41 13.80 15.98
C ALA A 65 -7.90 12.77 17.02
N GLY A 66 -6.58 12.71 17.22
CA GLY A 66 -5.93 11.74 18.11
C GLY A 66 -5.76 10.33 17.52
N ALA A 67 -6.18 10.08 16.26
CA ALA A 67 -6.00 8.80 15.57
C ALA A 67 -4.58 8.65 15.01
N ASP A 68 -3.57 8.78 15.87
CA ASP A 68 -2.17 8.96 15.48
C ASP A 68 -1.24 7.78 15.80
N GLN A 69 -1.81 6.72 16.35
CA GLN A 69 -1.13 5.43 16.60
C GLN A 69 -0.74 4.70 15.29
N ARG A 70 -1.41 5.00 14.17
CA ARG A 70 -1.13 4.45 12.85
C ARG A 70 -0.87 5.56 11.85
N GLN A 71 0.08 5.33 10.95
CA GLN A 71 0.53 6.31 9.97
C GLN A 71 -0.10 6.04 8.60
N LEU A 72 -1.14 6.81 8.22
CA LEU A 72 -1.57 6.86 6.82
C LEU A 72 -0.70 7.89 6.10
N CYS A 73 -0.07 7.44 5.02
CA CYS A 73 1.08 8.11 4.43
C CYS A 73 0.79 8.64 3.03
N ALA A 74 0.98 9.95 2.85
CA ALA A 74 0.97 10.60 1.56
C ALA A 74 2.35 10.46 0.88
N THR A 75 2.42 9.70 -0.20
CA THR A 75 3.63 9.67 -1.04
C THR A 75 3.83 11.01 -1.77
N SER A 76 5.07 11.49 -1.77
CA SER A 76 5.53 12.66 -2.53
C SER A 76 6.83 12.30 -3.23
N VAL A 77 6.74 12.00 -4.53
CA VAL A 77 7.90 11.70 -5.37
C VAL A 77 8.46 12.98 -5.93
N LEU A 78 9.71 13.20 -5.62
CA LEU A 78 10.45 14.40 -5.96
C LEU A 78 11.08 14.20 -7.35
N GLY A 79 10.23 14.19 -8.38
CA GLY A 79 10.62 13.99 -9.78
C GLY A 79 10.94 15.29 -10.52
N GLY A 80 11.67 15.21 -11.64
CA GLY A 80 11.97 16.37 -12.51
C GLY A 80 10.75 17.02 -13.18
N LEU A 81 9.59 16.33 -13.18
CA LEU A 81 8.31 16.86 -13.68
C LEU A 81 7.46 17.52 -12.58
N ASN A 82 7.84 17.38 -11.31
CA ASN A 82 7.05 17.75 -10.15
C ASN A 82 7.66 18.97 -9.43
N SER A 83 6.82 19.84 -8.85
CA SER A 83 7.30 20.85 -7.92
C SER A 83 7.66 20.18 -6.61
N LEU A 84 8.92 20.29 -6.17
CA LEU A 84 9.48 19.57 -5.01
C LEU A 84 8.69 19.76 -3.71
N ALA A 85 8.01 20.89 -3.62
CA ALA A 85 7.08 21.24 -2.56
C ALA A 85 5.95 22.09 -3.16
N PRO A 86 4.81 22.23 -2.47
CA PRO A 86 3.88 23.33 -2.71
C PRO A 86 4.60 24.69 -2.68
N SER A 87 4.11 25.64 -3.48
CA SER A 87 4.64 27.02 -3.41
C SER A 87 4.41 27.64 -2.04
N LYS A 88 5.11 28.74 -1.73
CA LYS A 88 4.95 29.48 -0.47
C LYS A 88 3.50 29.99 -0.26
N ALA A 89 2.71 30.13 -1.33
CA ALA A 89 1.29 30.49 -1.26
C ALA A 89 0.34 29.28 -1.07
N GLU A 90 0.65 28.13 -1.67
CA GLU A 90 -0.20 26.92 -1.62
C GLU A 90 0.02 26.09 -0.36
N MET A 91 1.19 26.20 0.28
CA MET A 91 1.59 25.38 1.45
C MET A 91 0.51 25.29 2.55
N PRO A 92 -0.17 26.37 2.99
CA PRO A 92 -1.21 26.26 4.02
C PRO A 92 -2.43 25.45 3.55
N ALA A 93 -2.81 25.58 2.28
CA ALA A 93 -3.92 24.82 1.70
C ALA A 93 -3.55 23.35 1.51
N TYR A 94 -2.30 23.05 1.12
CA TYR A 94 -1.79 21.68 0.99
C TYR A 94 -1.70 20.96 2.35
N LEU A 95 -1.20 21.63 3.39
CA LEU A 95 -1.18 21.09 4.76
C LEU A 95 -2.58 20.89 5.35
N ALA A 96 -3.56 21.69 4.93
CA ALA A 96 -4.96 21.44 5.25
C ALA A 96 -5.47 20.20 4.50
N GLN A 97 -5.25 20.14 3.17
CA GLN A 97 -5.66 19.03 2.30
C GLN A 97 -5.13 17.67 2.79
N LEU A 98 -3.86 17.59 3.23
CA LEU A 98 -3.27 16.39 3.83
C LEU A 98 -4.08 15.91 5.04
N ARG A 99 -4.34 16.81 6.00
CA ARG A 99 -5.08 16.48 7.23
C ARG A 99 -6.54 16.13 6.95
N ARG A 100 -7.23 16.88 6.07
CA ARG A 100 -8.63 16.64 5.69
C ARG A 100 -8.80 15.28 5.00
N SER A 101 -7.89 14.94 4.09
CA SER A 101 -7.88 13.64 3.40
C SER A 101 -7.50 12.46 4.32
N GLY A 102 -6.97 12.75 5.52
CA GLY A 102 -6.71 11.76 6.56
C GLY A 102 -5.27 11.30 6.71
N TYR A 103 -4.31 11.91 6.01
CA TYR A 103 -2.89 11.59 6.18
C TYR A 103 -2.32 12.18 7.48
N ASN A 104 -1.32 11.49 8.06
CA ASN A 104 -0.49 11.98 9.17
C ASN A 104 1.01 11.64 9.03
N LEU A 105 1.40 11.05 7.90
CA LEU A 105 2.78 10.90 7.44
C LEU A 105 2.89 11.39 5.98
N VAL A 106 4.04 11.91 5.59
CA VAL A 106 4.43 12.14 4.19
C VAL A 106 5.69 11.34 3.91
N ARG A 107 5.75 10.58 2.80
CA ARG A 107 7.00 9.96 2.34
C ARG A 107 7.63 10.80 1.25
N PHE A 108 8.84 11.32 1.52
CA PHE A 108 9.72 11.87 0.50
C PHE A 108 10.46 10.75 -0.22
N HIS A 109 10.28 10.68 -1.54
CA HIS A 109 10.91 9.70 -2.42
C HIS A 109 11.70 10.43 -3.50
N ALA A 110 12.84 9.89 -3.94
CA ALA A 110 13.69 10.44 -5.01
C ALA A 110 14.35 11.81 -4.72
N VAL A 111 14.52 12.21 -3.43
CA VAL A 111 15.22 13.45 -3.02
C VAL A 111 16.58 13.62 -3.72
N ASP A 112 17.34 12.53 -3.80
CA ASP A 112 18.66 12.38 -4.41
C ASP A 112 18.69 12.55 -5.94
N ALA A 113 17.53 12.44 -6.60
CA ALA A 113 17.34 12.68 -8.02
C ALA A 113 16.79 14.09 -8.28
N ALA A 114 15.84 14.53 -7.45
CA ALA A 114 15.10 15.77 -7.59
C ALA A 114 16.01 17.01 -7.61
N LEU A 115 16.93 17.05 -6.64
CA LEU A 115 17.91 18.11 -6.46
C LEU A 115 18.96 18.13 -7.59
N MET A 116 19.05 17.07 -8.39
CA MET A 116 20.12 16.83 -9.38
C MET A 116 19.67 16.96 -10.84
N ASP A 117 18.46 17.46 -11.06
CA ASP A 117 17.77 17.63 -12.36
C ASP A 117 18.63 18.28 -13.46
N LYS A 118 19.45 19.29 -13.11
CA LYS A 118 20.32 20.03 -14.06
C LYS A 118 21.81 19.91 -13.72
N ALA A 119 22.17 18.99 -12.81
CA ALA A 119 23.49 18.87 -12.22
C ALA A 119 24.57 18.41 -13.22
N THR A 120 25.62 19.22 -13.34
CA THR A 120 26.79 18.93 -14.21
C THR A 120 27.95 18.29 -13.47
N LYS A 121 27.85 18.17 -12.14
CA LYS A 121 28.85 17.57 -11.24
C LYS A 121 28.14 16.82 -10.12
N ASP A 122 28.88 15.98 -9.41
CA ASP A 122 28.33 15.23 -8.28
C ASP A 122 27.98 16.19 -7.13
N PHE A 123 26.80 16.00 -6.52
CA PHE A 123 26.24 16.85 -5.47
C PHE A 123 26.08 18.34 -5.86
N ASP A 124 25.93 18.64 -7.16
CA ASP A 124 25.62 19.95 -7.76
C ASP A 124 24.11 20.24 -7.61
N PHE A 125 23.67 20.30 -6.35
CA PHE A 125 22.25 20.39 -5.98
C PHE A 125 21.64 21.75 -6.32
N ASP A 126 20.48 21.75 -6.98
CA ASP A 126 19.66 22.92 -7.27
C ASP A 126 19.28 23.66 -5.95
N PRO A 127 19.77 24.90 -5.72
CA PRO A 127 19.56 25.59 -4.44
C PRO A 127 18.11 25.98 -4.18
N GLN A 128 17.30 26.22 -5.23
CA GLN A 128 15.89 26.56 -5.07
C GLN A 128 15.11 25.32 -4.65
N LYS A 129 15.34 24.19 -5.31
CA LYS A 129 14.80 22.90 -4.87
C LYS A 129 15.24 22.59 -3.43
N GLN A 130 16.48 22.90 -3.05
CA GLN A 130 16.94 22.67 -1.69
C GLN A 130 16.20 23.54 -0.64
N ASP A 131 15.87 24.80 -0.95
CA ASP A 131 14.97 25.66 -0.13
C ASP A 131 13.54 25.10 -0.05
N ASP A 132 13.02 24.59 -1.17
CA ASP A 132 11.69 23.99 -1.26
C ASP A 132 11.56 22.75 -0.37
N PHE A 133 12.57 21.87 -0.36
CA PHE A 133 12.65 20.70 0.52
C PHE A 133 12.66 21.10 2.00
N ASP A 134 13.58 22.01 2.35
CA ASP A 134 13.79 22.42 3.73
C ASP A 134 12.54 23.08 4.32
N ARG A 135 11.90 23.95 3.53
CA ARG A 135 10.66 24.61 3.89
C ARG A 135 9.51 23.61 4.07
N PHE A 136 9.38 22.64 3.16
CA PHE A 136 8.30 21.65 3.24
C PHE A 136 8.46 20.74 4.46
N ALA A 137 9.67 20.24 4.71
CA ALA A 137 9.98 19.46 5.91
C ALA A 137 9.70 20.25 7.20
N ALA A 138 10.07 21.54 7.25
CA ALA A 138 9.82 22.40 8.40
C ALA A 138 8.33 22.69 8.62
N GLU A 139 7.58 22.97 7.55
CA GLU A 139 6.14 23.21 7.63
C GLU A 139 5.33 21.94 7.93
N LEU A 140 5.82 20.74 7.54
CA LEU A 140 5.27 19.46 8.00
C LEU A 140 5.53 19.20 9.49
N SER A 141 6.75 19.43 9.97
CA SER A 141 7.11 19.28 11.40
C SER A 141 6.29 20.23 12.27
N LYS A 142 6.23 21.51 11.90
CA LYS A 142 5.35 22.54 12.49
C LYS A 142 3.86 22.19 12.40
N ALA A 143 3.43 21.41 11.41
CA ALA A 143 2.08 20.90 11.28
C ALA A 143 1.79 19.65 12.13
N GLY A 144 2.81 19.02 12.75
CA GLY A 144 2.69 17.74 13.43
C GLY A 144 2.50 16.54 12.49
N ILE A 145 2.74 16.73 11.19
CA ILE A 145 2.67 15.67 10.18
C ILE A 145 4.05 15.02 10.12
N GLY A 146 4.11 13.71 10.30
CA GLY A 146 5.37 12.99 10.26
C GLY A 146 5.96 12.90 8.86
N ILE A 147 7.24 12.61 8.79
CA ILE A 147 8.03 12.44 7.58
C ILE A 147 8.65 11.04 7.58
N MET A 148 8.54 10.36 6.44
CA MET A 148 9.41 9.27 6.04
C MET A 148 10.28 9.76 4.89
N SER A 149 11.52 9.31 4.79
CA SER A 149 12.37 9.59 3.63
C SER A 149 13.25 8.40 3.28
N ASP A 150 13.46 8.20 1.98
CA ASP A 150 14.64 7.47 1.51
C ASP A 150 15.85 8.42 1.61
N ILE A 151 17.04 7.90 1.95
CA ILE A 151 18.31 8.68 1.83
C ILE A 151 18.80 8.65 0.38
N LEU A 152 18.74 7.48 -0.26
CA LEU A 152 19.16 7.24 -1.64
C LEU A 152 18.09 6.41 -2.33
N THR A 153 17.54 6.92 -3.44
CA THR A 153 16.43 6.29 -4.16
C THR A 153 16.89 5.63 -5.45
N LEU A 154 17.82 6.26 -6.18
CA LEU A 154 18.29 5.79 -7.49
C LEU A 154 19.75 5.35 -7.43
N ASP A 155 20.16 4.41 -8.30
CA ASP A 155 21.58 4.07 -8.48
C ASP A 155 22.40 5.30 -8.93
N SER A 156 21.81 6.16 -9.75
CA SER A 156 22.43 7.41 -10.20
C SER A 156 22.16 8.61 -9.28
N GLY A 157 21.80 8.36 -8.02
CA GLY A 157 21.53 9.40 -7.01
C GLY A 157 22.78 10.24 -6.70
N ALA A 158 22.60 11.57 -6.61
CA ALA A 158 23.68 12.54 -6.38
C ALA A 158 24.87 12.56 -7.37
N TYR A 159 24.82 11.83 -8.50
CA TYR A 159 25.81 11.94 -9.60
C TYR A 159 25.47 13.03 -10.62
N GLY A 160 26.47 13.73 -11.15
CA GLY A 160 26.34 14.71 -12.23
C GLY A 160 26.36 14.09 -13.64
N ASN A 161 25.94 14.86 -14.65
CA ASN A 161 25.95 14.47 -16.06
C ASN A 161 25.19 13.17 -16.40
N ILE A 162 24.12 12.85 -15.66
CA ILE A 162 23.29 11.66 -15.88
C ILE A 162 22.04 12.02 -16.70
N PRO A 163 21.93 11.66 -18.00
CA PRO A 163 20.78 12.05 -18.84
C PRO A 163 19.50 11.27 -18.53
N ASN A 164 19.62 10.07 -17.94
CA ASN A 164 18.51 9.29 -17.44
C ASN A 164 18.89 8.68 -16.07
N ARG A 165 18.34 9.26 -15.00
CA ARG A 165 18.68 8.88 -13.61
C ARG A 165 18.14 7.53 -13.17
N TRP A 166 17.23 6.93 -13.96
CA TRP A 166 16.68 5.59 -13.73
C TRP A 166 17.61 4.47 -14.23
N ARG A 167 18.77 4.80 -14.81
CA ARG A 167 19.79 3.81 -15.16
C ARG A 167 20.63 3.41 -13.94
N SER A 168 20.96 2.12 -13.90
CA SER A 168 21.89 1.53 -12.92
C SER A 168 23.36 1.56 -13.35
N ASP A 169 23.74 2.33 -14.38
CA ASP A 169 25.10 2.37 -14.95
C ASP A 169 26.21 2.56 -13.89
N THR A 170 25.93 3.34 -12.84
CA THR A 170 26.82 3.63 -11.68
C THR A 170 26.88 2.51 -10.63
N GLN A 171 25.86 1.64 -10.59
CA GLN A 171 25.68 0.51 -9.67
C GLN A 171 25.78 0.86 -8.17
N LEU A 172 25.48 2.11 -7.80
CA LEU A 172 25.72 2.64 -6.45
C LEU A 172 25.06 1.80 -5.34
N LYS A 173 23.83 1.33 -5.53
CA LYS A 173 23.12 0.51 -4.51
C LYS A 173 23.84 -0.81 -4.28
N LEU A 174 24.36 -1.43 -5.34
CA LEU A 174 25.13 -2.67 -5.25
C LEU A 174 26.53 -2.41 -4.66
N ARG A 175 27.24 -1.37 -5.11
CA ARG A 175 28.56 -0.97 -4.58
C ARG A 175 28.51 -0.65 -3.08
N LEU A 176 27.46 0.03 -2.61
CA LEU A 176 27.25 0.33 -1.20
C LEU A 176 27.19 -0.92 -0.31
N ASN A 177 26.53 -1.97 -0.81
CA ASN A 177 26.49 -3.27 -0.13
C ASN A 177 27.83 -4.00 -0.19
N LEU A 178 28.74 -3.69 -1.10
CA LEU A 178 30.01 -4.42 -1.30
C LEU A 178 31.22 -3.72 -0.64
N ASP A 179 30.96 -2.92 0.39
CA ASP A 179 31.94 -2.17 1.17
C ASP A 179 32.86 -1.27 0.34
N ASP A 180 32.40 -0.84 -0.83
CA ASP A 180 33.14 0.04 -1.74
C ASP A 180 33.41 1.40 -1.06
N PRO A 181 34.68 1.82 -0.91
CA PRO A 181 35.02 3.04 -0.19
C PRO A 181 34.47 4.33 -0.84
N GLU A 182 34.41 4.38 -2.16
CA GLU A 182 33.91 5.54 -2.90
C GLU A 182 32.40 5.64 -2.75
N ALA A 183 31.68 4.53 -2.97
CA ALA A 183 30.22 4.47 -2.81
C ALA A 183 29.81 4.83 -1.38
N ARG A 184 30.53 4.30 -0.39
CA ARG A 184 30.34 4.63 1.03
C ARG A 184 30.58 6.11 1.32
N GLN A 185 31.61 6.72 0.73
CA GLN A 185 31.85 8.16 0.87
C GLN A 185 30.82 9.00 0.11
N HIS A 186 30.30 8.52 -1.02
CA HIS A 186 29.26 9.18 -1.81
C HIS A 186 27.95 9.27 -1.03
N TRP A 187 27.48 8.16 -0.47
CA TRP A 187 26.28 8.12 0.38
C TRP A 187 26.43 8.96 1.66
N LYS A 188 27.61 8.93 2.31
CA LYS A 188 27.91 9.86 3.42
C LYS A 188 27.81 11.33 3.02
N THR A 189 28.31 11.67 1.83
CA THR A 189 28.30 13.05 1.31
C THR A 189 26.88 13.51 0.96
N LEU A 190 26.02 12.60 0.50
CA LEU A 190 24.58 12.83 0.30
C LEU A 190 23.86 13.07 1.64
N VAL A 191 24.09 12.23 2.65
CA VAL A 191 23.60 12.44 4.03
C VAL A 191 24.01 13.82 4.55
N ASP A 192 25.30 14.16 4.44
CA ASP A 192 25.85 15.40 5.02
C ASP A 192 25.35 16.66 4.33
N LYS A 193 25.19 16.64 3.00
CA LYS A 193 24.75 17.81 2.24
C LYS A 193 23.23 18.02 2.22
N VAL A 194 22.42 16.97 2.40
CA VAL A 194 20.95 17.07 2.30
C VAL A 194 20.26 16.97 3.66
N PHE A 195 20.60 15.95 4.47
CA PHE A 195 19.82 15.58 5.65
C PHE A 195 20.43 16.03 6.98
N ALA A 196 21.76 15.94 7.12
CA ALA A 196 22.50 16.22 8.36
C ALA A 196 23.02 17.66 8.49
N ARG A 197 22.98 18.47 7.42
CA ARG A 197 23.21 19.91 7.53
C ARG A 197 22.02 20.59 8.22
N LYS A 198 22.26 21.76 8.79
CA LYS A 198 21.20 22.63 9.34
C LYS A 198 20.20 23.05 8.24
N ASN A 199 18.92 22.83 8.51
CA ASN A 199 17.80 23.38 7.76
C ASN A 199 17.51 24.80 8.30
N PRO A 200 17.39 25.84 7.45
CA PRO A 200 17.25 27.23 7.88
C PRO A 200 15.86 27.55 8.46
N TYR A 201 14.83 26.76 8.16
CA TYR A 201 13.47 26.91 8.67
C TYR A 201 13.24 26.13 9.98
N LEU A 202 13.98 25.03 10.21
CA LEU A 202 13.95 24.27 11.47
C LEU A 202 14.88 24.86 12.54
N GLY A 203 16.10 25.24 12.17
CA GLY A 203 17.16 25.65 13.09
C GLY A 203 18.16 24.54 13.47
N HIS A 204 17.77 23.28 13.31
CA HIS A 204 18.57 22.05 13.42
C HIS A 204 18.59 21.30 12.08
N SER A 205 19.23 20.13 12.01
CA SER A 205 19.19 19.26 10.81
C SER A 205 17.89 18.44 10.73
N LEU A 206 17.55 17.93 9.54
CA LEU A 206 16.35 17.09 9.39
C LEU A 206 16.50 15.73 10.10
N LEU A 207 17.74 15.26 10.32
CA LEU A 207 18.00 14.07 11.15
C LEU A 207 17.75 14.30 12.65
N GLU A 208 17.90 15.53 13.15
CA GLU A 208 17.61 15.85 14.55
C GLU A 208 16.12 16.08 14.82
N ASP A 209 15.31 16.28 13.77
CA ASP A 209 13.90 16.63 13.89
C ASP A 209 13.00 15.43 14.22
N PRO A 210 12.15 15.49 15.27
CA PRO A 210 11.29 14.39 15.66
C PRO A 210 10.16 14.09 14.67
N ALA A 211 9.91 14.96 13.68
CA ALA A 211 8.98 14.64 12.60
C ALA A 211 9.56 13.60 11.63
N LEU A 212 10.89 13.44 11.50
CA LEU A 212 11.49 12.38 10.69
C LEU A 212 11.37 11.01 11.40
N LYS A 213 10.19 10.40 11.30
CA LYS A 213 9.82 9.18 12.02
C LYS A 213 10.50 7.93 11.46
N VAL A 214 10.71 7.87 10.13
CA VAL A 214 11.24 6.67 9.44
C VAL A 214 12.24 7.07 8.35
N VAL A 215 13.37 6.39 8.28
CA VAL A 215 14.36 6.53 7.21
C VAL A 215 14.61 5.18 6.53
N ALA A 216 14.41 5.12 5.22
CA ALA A 216 14.90 4.02 4.38
C ALA A 216 16.35 4.33 3.94
N LEU A 217 17.30 3.48 4.33
CA LEU A 217 18.73 3.71 4.10
C LEU A 217 19.09 3.79 2.61
N VAL A 218 18.48 2.90 1.82
CA VAL A 218 18.52 2.86 0.36
C VAL A 218 17.19 2.24 -0.11
N ASN A 219 16.44 2.94 -0.96
CA ASN A 219 15.22 2.39 -1.55
C ASN A 219 15.55 1.18 -2.44
N GLU A 220 14.86 0.07 -2.25
CA GLU A 220 15.07 -1.20 -2.96
C GLU A 220 16.54 -1.69 -2.92
N GLY A 221 17.29 -1.30 -1.88
CA GLY A 221 18.75 -1.49 -1.79
C GLY A 221 19.24 -2.89 -1.43
N GLY A 222 18.44 -3.94 -1.58
CA GLY A 222 18.84 -5.32 -1.27
C GLY A 222 19.77 -5.92 -2.32
N ILE A 223 20.70 -6.79 -1.91
CA ILE A 223 21.73 -7.34 -2.83
C ILE A 223 21.09 -8.27 -3.88
N ALA A 224 20.12 -9.07 -3.44
CA ALA A 224 19.41 -9.98 -4.33
C ALA A 224 18.48 -9.24 -5.31
N PHE A 225 17.82 -8.15 -4.90
CA PHE A 225 17.08 -7.30 -5.85
C PHE A 225 18.02 -6.60 -6.83
N THR A 226 19.10 -5.97 -6.36
CA THR A 226 20.06 -5.28 -7.26
C THR A 226 20.77 -6.25 -8.22
N SER A 227 20.82 -7.56 -7.93
CA SER A 227 21.25 -8.60 -8.86
C SER A 227 20.33 -8.79 -10.08
N LEU A 228 19.01 -8.60 -9.93
CA LEU A 228 18.04 -8.69 -11.03
C LEU A 228 18.27 -7.62 -12.09
N MET A 229 18.68 -6.43 -11.64
CA MET A 229 18.93 -5.23 -12.46
C MET A 229 20.32 -5.27 -13.12
N ASN A 230 21.33 -5.82 -12.45
CA ASN A 230 22.74 -5.72 -12.84
C ASN A 230 23.37 -7.06 -13.27
N ARG A 231 22.59 -7.97 -13.88
CA ARG A 231 22.96 -9.39 -14.09
C ARG A 231 24.32 -9.64 -14.76
N GLN A 232 24.79 -8.75 -15.63
CA GLN A 232 26.05 -8.91 -16.36
C GLN A 232 27.29 -8.51 -15.54
N THR A 233 27.15 -7.52 -14.66
CA THR A 233 28.24 -6.93 -13.86
C THR A 233 28.25 -7.44 -12.42
N PHE A 234 27.10 -7.88 -11.90
CA PHE A 234 26.94 -8.43 -10.56
C PHE A 234 28.00 -9.51 -10.21
N PRO A 235 28.30 -10.51 -11.07
CA PRO A 235 29.35 -11.48 -10.75
C PRO A 235 30.74 -10.86 -10.58
N GLN A 236 31.05 -9.82 -11.36
CA GLN A 236 32.36 -9.16 -11.36
C GLN A 236 32.60 -8.38 -10.06
N LEU A 237 31.56 -7.71 -9.56
CA LEU A 237 31.63 -6.96 -8.29
C LEU A 237 31.52 -7.87 -7.06
N VAL A 238 30.72 -8.94 -7.13
CA VAL A 238 30.37 -9.77 -5.96
C VAL A 238 31.34 -10.92 -5.72
N ARG A 239 31.91 -11.55 -6.78
CA ARG A 239 32.84 -12.69 -6.61
C ARG A 239 34.05 -12.37 -5.72
N PRO A 240 34.72 -11.20 -5.82
CA PRO A 240 35.80 -10.84 -4.91
C PRO A 240 35.35 -10.83 -3.44
N ARG A 241 34.19 -10.25 -3.13
CA ARG A 241 33.66 -10.18 -1.75
C ARG A 241 33.21 -11.54 -1.20
N PHE A 242 32.68 -12.41 -2.05
CA PHE A 242 32.38 -13.78 -1.65
C PHE A 242 33.67 -14.57 -1.34
N ASN A 243 34.74 -14.38 -2.11
CA ASN A 243 36.05 -14.96 -1.83
C ASN A 243 36.67 -14.38 -0.54
N ASP A 244 36.59 -13.05 -0.32
CA ASP A 244 37.00 -12.39 0.94
C ASP A 244 36.30 -13.01 2.16
N TRP A 245 35.02 -13.39 2.04
CA TRP A 245 34.23 -14.01 3.10
C TRP A 245 34.61 -15.50 3.29
N LEU A 246 34.73 -16.27 2.20
CA LEU A 246 35.17 -17.66 2.25
C LEU A 246 36.59 -17.81 2.80
N ALA A 247 37.51 -16.89 2.47
CA ALA A 247 38.87 -16.88 2.98
C ALA A 247 38.94 -16.66 4.50
N LYS A 248 38.03 -15.85 5.05
CA LYS A 248 37.87 -15.67 6.51
C LYS A 248 37.25 -16.90 7.17
N LYS A 249 36.36 -17.61 6.48
CA LYS A 249 35.60 -18.75 7.03
C LYS A 249 36.35 -20.09 6.97
N TYR A 250 37.04 -20.37 5.86
CA TYR A 250 37.67 -21.66 5.57
C TYR A 250 39.18 -21.57 5.35
N GLY A 251 39.73 -20.38 5.09
CA GLY A 251 41.13 -20.22 4.71
C GLY A 251 41.35 -20.38 3.22
N ASP A 252 41.94 -21.49 2.80
CA ASP A 252 42.39 -21.80 1.44
C ASP A 252 41.67 -23.02 0.83
N ALA A 253 42.14 -23.50 -0.32
CA ALA A 253 41.59 -24.64 -1.04
C ALA A 253 41.40 -25.90 -0.18
N ASP A 254 42.32 -26.24 0.73
CA ASP A 254 42.19 -27.42 1.59
C ASP A 254 41.04 -27.26 2.60
N GLY A 255 40.90 -26.06 3.18
CA GLY A 255 39.78 -25.72 4.05
C GLY A 255 38.44 -25.71 3.31
N LEU A 256 38.40 -25.13 2.10
CA LEU A 256 37.21 -25.11 1.25
C LEU A 256 36.80 -26.54 0.85
N LYS A 257 37.76 -27.37 0.40
CA LYS A 257 37.53 -28.77 0.00
C LYS A 257 37.07 -29.63 1.18
N LYS A 258 37.57 -29.37 2.39
CA LYS A 258 37.07 -30.01 3.62
C LYS A 258 35.62 -29.62 3.94
N ALA A 259 35.21 -28.39 3.67
CA ALA A 259 33.85 -27.91 3.95
C ALA A 259 32.83 -28.29 2.86
N TRP A 260 33.19 -28.14 1.59
CA TRP A 260 32.31 -28.31 0.43
C TRP A 260 32.40 -29.69 -0.23
N GLN A 261 33.44 -30.48 0.08
CA GLN A 261 33.64 -31.83 -0.45
C GLN A 261 33.64 -31.83 -2.00
N ALA A 262 32.71 -32.56 -2.64
CA ALA A 262 32.59 -32.63 -4.10
C ALA A 262 32.05 -31.35 -4.77
N GLU A 263 31.57 -30.36 -3.99
CA GLU A 263 31.12 -29.06 -4.51
C GLU A 263 32.29 -28.07 -4.70
N ALA A 264 33.47 -28.33 -4.11
CA ALA A 264 34.68 -27.54 -4.36
C ALA A 264 35.34 -27.97 -5.68
N GLY A 265 35.52 -27.03 -6.61
CA GLY A 265 36.32 -27.23 -7.81
C GLY A 265 37.80 -27.43 -7.48
N ASN A 266 38.52 -28.19 -8.31
CA ASN A 266 39.93 -28.51 -8.03
C ASN A 266 40.86 -27.28 -8.07
N ASP A 267 40.47 -26.22 -8.76
CA ASP A 267 41.22 -24.97 -8.91
C ASP A 267 40.67 -23.82 -8.02
N GLU A 268 39.70 -24.11 -7.15
CA GLU A 268 39.04 -23.12 -6.29
C GLU A 268 39.79 -22.92 -4.96
N ASP A 269 40.31 -21.72 -4.76
CA ASP A 269 41.01 -21.27 -3.56
C ASP A 269 40.51 -19.87 -3.16
N PRO A 270 39.85 -19.72 -2.00
CA PRO A 270 39.37 -18.42 -1.53
C PRO A 270 40.47 -17.35 -1.42
N LYS A 271 41.71 -17.73 -1.06
CA LYS A 271 42.83 -16.78 -0.94
C LYS A 271 43.32 -16.27 -2.30
N ARG A 272 43.06 -17.02 -3.38
CA ARG A 272 43.42 -16.64 -4.76
C ARG A 272 42.26 -16.00 -5.51
N GLY A 273 41.07 -15.89 -4.92
CA GLY A 273 39.90 -15.27 -5.53
C GLY A 273 39.25 -16.11 -6.66
N THR A 274 39.53 -17.42 -6.70
CA THR A 274 39.11 -18.31 -7.81
C THR A 274 37.80 -19.07 -7.56
N VAL A 275 37.17 -18.91 -6.39
CA VAL A 275 35.87 -19.56 -6.13
C VAL A 275 34.76 -18.85 -6.90
N GLU A 276 33.99 -19.58 -7.70
CA GLU A 276 32.89 -19.02 -8.48
C GLU A 276 31.58 -18.87 -7.68
N LEU A 277 30.76 -17.91 -8.09
CA LEU A 277 29.43 -17.71 -7.52
C LEU A 277 28.49 -18.88 -7.87
N PRO A 278 27.43 -19.12 -7.08
CA PRO A 278 26.28 -19.91 -7.52
C PRO A 278 25.78 -19.55 -8.91
N VAL A 279 25.32 -20.55 -9.66
CA VAL A 279 24.52 -20.32 -10.87
C VAL A 279 23.26 -19.54 -10.49
N TYR A 280 22.93 -18.51 -11.27
CA TYR A 280 21.84 -17.60 -10.97
C TYR A 280 20.48 -18.32 -10.88
N MET A 281 19.78 -18.17 -9.74
CA MET A 281 18.55 -18.92 -9.40
C MET A 281 18.68 -20.46 -9.36
N ALA A 282 19.89 -21.01 -9.17
CA ALA A 282 20.12 -22.45 -9.08
C ALA A 282 19.29 -23.10 -7.97
N ARG A 283 18.52 -24.14 -8.33
CA ARG A 283 17.51 -24.78 -7.45
C ARG A 283 18.02 -26.00 -6.67
N ASN A 284 19.31 -26.29 -6.73
CA ASN A 284 19.94 -27.39 -6.01
C ASN A 284 20.37 -27.00 -4.59
N VAL A 285 20.45 -28.00 -3.71
CA VAL A 285 21.01 -27.85 -2.36
C VAL A 285 22.48 -28.25 -2.40
N ASN A 286 23.37 -27.32 -2.12
CA ASN A 286 24.80 -27.57 -1.99
C ASN A 286 25.44 -26.52 -1.04
N PRO A 287 26.63 -26.79 -0.47
CA PRO A 287 27.31 -25.84 0.42
C PRO A 287 27.56 -24.46 -0.20
N ARG A 288 27.86 -24.39 -1.51
CA ARG A 288 28.09 -23.13 -2.25
C ARG A 288 26.88 -22.19 -2.19
N ASN A 289 25.68 -22.69 -2.47
CA ASN A 289 24.45 -21.89 -2.50
C ASN A 289 24.06 -21.40 -1.10
N GLU A 290 24.29 -22.22 -0.08
CA GLU A 290 24.00 -21.90 1.32
C GLU A 290 24.99 -20.87 1.88
N ASP A 291 26.28 -21.06 1.64
CA ASP A 291 27.33 -20.11 2.03
C ASP A 291 27.20 -18.77 1.32
N PHE A 292 26.83 -18.76 0.03
CA PHE A 292 26.56 -17.51 -0.68
C PHE A 292 25.41 -16.71 -0.04
N ALA A 293 24.33 -17.36 0.41
CA ALA A 293 23.26 -16.65 1.10
C ALA A 293 23.62 -16.21 2.52
N ARG A 294 24.51 -16.93 3.23
CA ARG A 294 25.09 -16.46 4.49
C ARG A 294 25.90 -15.20 4.27
N PHE A 295 26.81 -15.22 3.27
CA PHE A 295 27.53 -14.05 2.81
C PHE A 295 26.59 -12.87 2.48
N LEU A 296 25.53 -13.06 1.68
CA LEU A 296 24.55 -12.00 1.40
C LEU A 296 23.90 -11.44 2.68
N THR A 297 23.56 -12.31 3.64
CA THR A 297 22.95 -11.90 4.92
C THR A 297 23.92 -11.07 5.77
N ASP A 298 25.16 -11.54 5.92
CA ASP A 298 26.21 -10.87 6.71
C ASP A 298 26.58 -9.52 6.10
N GLN A 299 26.67 -9.47 4.77
CA GLN A 299 27.02 -8.29 4.00
C GLN A 299 25.91 -7.21 4.06
N GLU A 300 24.64 -7.60 3.96
CA GLU A 300 23.49 -6.71 4.19
C GLU A 300 23.49 -6.16 5.64
N ARG A 301 23.67 -7.02 6.65
CA ARG A 301 23.77 -6.63 8.07
C ARG A 301 24.91 -5.64 8.34
N ALA A 302 26.11 -5.92 7.83
CA ALA A 302 27.27 -5.05 8.00
C ALA A 302 27.05 -3.67 7.36
N THR A 303 26.42 -3.65 6.18
CA THR A 303 26.08 -2.41 5.46
C THR A 303 25.07 -1.57 6.24
N PHE A 304 23.97 -2.18 6.70
CA PHE A 304 22.94 -1.45 7.45
C PHE A 304 23.43 -1.00 8.82
N GLY A 305 24.25 -1.79 9.51
CA GLY A 305 24.88 -1.39 10.77
C GLY A 305 25.79 -0.17 10.61
N TRP A 306 26.62 -0.15 9.56
CA TRP A 306 27.47 0.99 9.22
C TRP A 306 26.67 2.26 8.86
N MET A 307 25.64 2.14 8.01
CA MET A 307 24.76 3.26 7.66
C MET A 307 23.97 3.78 8.88
N THR A 308 23.45 2.87 9.70
CA THR A 308 22.71 3.17 10.95
C THR A 308 23.57 3.97 11.93
N ALA A 309 24.79 3.48 12.21
CA ALA A 309 25.74 4.16 13.08
C ALA A 309 26.11 5.55 12.53
N TYR A 310 26.17 5.72 11.20
CA TYR A 310 26.41 7.03 10.61
C TYR A 310 25.25 8.01 10.84
N LEU A 311 24.00 7.63 10.55
CA LEU A 311 22.83 8.49 10.82
C LEU A 311 22.69 8.83 12.30
N GLN A 312 22.93 7.86 13.19
CA GLN A 312 22.92 8.07 14.65
C GLN A 312 24.03 9.04 15.09
N SER A 313 25.23 8.96 14.50
CA SER A 313 26.33 9.93 14.75
C SER A 313 26.02 11.35 14.26
N LYS A 314 24.99 11.50 13.42
CA LYS A 314 24.44 12.78 12.92
C LYS A 314 23.14 13.20 13.63
N GLY A 315 22.81 12.56 14.76
CA GLY A 315 21.70 12.92 15.63
C GLY A 315 20.39 12.14 15.39
N TYR A 316 20.33 11.24 14.40
CA TYR A 316 19.09 10.53 14.07
C TYR A 316 18.63 9.56 15.15
N LYS A 317 17.36 9.67 15.55
CA LYS A 317 16.71 8.90 16.62
C LYS A 317 15.44 8.14 16.19
N GLY A 318 14.99 8.33 14.95
CA GLY A 318 13.79 7.66 14.43
C GLY A 318 14.05 6.22 14.00
N LEU A 319 13.05 5.63 13.33
CA LEU A 319 13.11 4.27 12.83
C LEU A 319 13.96 4.18 11.55
N ILE A 320 14.70 3.09 11.41
CA ILE A 320 15.59 2.83 10.28
C ILE A 320 15.15 1.53 9.62
N THR A 321 15.02 1.55 8.30
CA THR A 321 14.64 0.41 7.47
C THR A 321 15.47 0.33 6.18
N ALA A 322 15.43 -0.83 5.52
CA ALA A 322 16.07 -1.15 4.25
C ALA A 322 15.47 -2.45 3.69
N ILE A 323 15.82 -2.80 2.45
CA ILE A 323 15.25 -3.97 1.74
C ILE A 323 13.73 -3.90 1.70
N ASN A 324 13.19 -2.75 1.29
CA ASN A 324 11.75 -2.53 1.24
C ASN A 324 11.04 -3.21 0.07
N ASN A 325 11.60 -4.21 -0.62
CA ASN A 325 10.90 -4.91 -1.71
C ASN A 325 11.11 -6.45 -1.78
N GLU A 326 11.75 -7.08 -0.79
CA GLU A 326 12.03 -8.52 -0.82
C GLU A 326 11.26 -9.31 0.25
N THR A 327 10.28 -10.13 -0.16
CA THR A 327 9.46 -10.97 0.74
C THR A 327 10.08 -12.33 1.10
N ALA A 328 11.33 -12.59 0.69
CA ALA A 328 12.02 -13.85 0.95
C ALA A 328 12.31 -14.07 2.45
N VAL A 329 12.16 -15.30 2.93
CA VAL A 329 12.23 -15.65 4.35
C VAL A 329 13.62 -15.39 4.93
N GLN A 330 14.70 -15.61 4.18
CA GLN A 330 16.07 -15.27 4.59
C GLN A 330 16.23 -13.78 4.97
N LYS A 331 15.46 -12.87 4.37
CA LYS A 331 15.54 -11.43 4.63
C LYS A 331 15.08 -11.04 6.04
N VAL A 332 14.45 -11.94 6.79
CA VAL A 332 14.22 -11.78 8.24
C VAL A 332 15.55 -11.67 8.98
N ALA A 333 16.58 -12.41 8.59
CA ALA A 333 17.93 -12.28 9.15
C ALA A 333 18.55 -10.93 8.79
N SER A 334 18.50 -10.48 7.53
CA SER A 334 19.00 -9.15 7.15
C SER A 334 18.28 -8.02 7.92
N ARG A 335 16.96 -8.10 8.03
CA ARG A 335 16.11 -7.16 8.80
C ARG A 335 16.30 -7.23 10.32
N SER A 336 17.04 -8.21 10.86
CA SER A 336 17.38 -8.23 12.29
C SER A 336 18.22 -7.00 12.71
N ALA A 337 19.01 -6.42 11.79
CA ALA A 337 19.87 -5.25 12.04
C ALA A 337 19.16 -3.87 11.96
N LEU A 338 17.91 -3.82 11.47
CA LEU A 338 17.11 -2.60 11.30
C LEU A 338 16.22 -2.34 12.54
N SER A 339 15.72 -1.11 12.77
CA SER A 339 14.77 -0.86 13.87
C SER A 339 13.30 -0.99 13.47
N ALA A 340 12.98 -0.89 12.16
CA ALA A 340 11.67 -1.24 11.61
C ALA A 340 11.79 -2.32 10.51
N VAL A 341 10.64 -2.88 10.13
CA VAL A 341 10.45 -3.66 8.91
C VAL A 341 9.62 -2.82 7.94
N ASP A 342 9.97 -2.85 6.67
CA ASP A 342 9.28 -2.14 5.60
C ASP A 342 9.27 -2.98 4.31
N LEU A 343 8.21 -2.86 3.51
CA LEU A 343 7.96 -3.63 2.29
C LEU A 343 7.15 -2.83 1.26
N HIS A 344 7.30 -3.22 -0.01
CA HIS A 344 6.56 -2.76 -1.18
C HIS A 344 5.79 -3.94 -1.75
N MET A 345 4.55 -3.76 -2.22
CA MET A 345 3.91 -4.74 -3.09
C MET A 345 2.77 -4.14 -3.92
N TYR A 346 2.68 -4.55 -5.18
CA TYR A 346 1.73 -4.03 -6.16
C TYR A 346 0.88 -5.14 -6.78
N ASN A 347 -0.33 -4.79 -7.20
CA ASN A 347 -1.18 -5.62 -8.05
C ASN A 347 -1.19 -5.06 -9.49
N ASP A 348 -1.12 -5.97 -10.47
CA ASP A 348 -1.17 -5.68 -11.91
C ASP A 348 -0.16 -4.61 -12.42
N LEU A 349 1.11 -4.74 -12.01
CA LEU A 349 2.21 -3.91 -12.56
C LEU A 349 2.32 -4.06 -14.10
N PRO A 350 2.55 -2.96 -14.83
CA PRO A 350 2.78 -2.99 -16.28
C PRO A 350 3.87 -3.95 -16.74
N GLU A 351 3.65 -4.58 -17.89
CA GLU A 351 4.62 -5.48 -18.51
C GLU A 351 5.65 -4.70 -19.37
N GLY A 352 6.93 -4.89 -19.06
CA GLY A 352 8.04 -4.41 -19.89
C GLY A 352 8.41 -2.94 -19.67
N SER A 353 7.69 -2.02 -20.32
CA SER A 353 8.08 -0.61 -20.43
C SER A 353 7.17 0.32 -19.63
N PHE A 354 7.74 1.34 -18.99
CA PHE A 354 6.99 2.45 -18.38
C PHE A 354 6.81 3.65 -19.34
N GLU A 355 6.69 3.36 -20.64
CA GLU A 355 6.32 4.28 -21.72
C GLU A 355 5.35 3.59 -22.69
N THR A 356 4.54 4.36 -23.43
CA THR A 356 3.56 3.82 -24.39
C THR A 356 4.22 3.20 -25.64
N PRO A 357 3.74 2.06 -26.17
CA PRO A 357 2.62 1.27 -25.67
C PRO A 357 2.97 0.49 -24.38
N MET A 358 2.05 0.54 -23.42
CA MET A 358 2.21 -0.05 -22.09
C MET A 358 1.06 -1.03 -21.84
N THR A 359 1.29 -2.18 -21.20
CA THR A 359 0.29 -3.24 -21.05
C THR A 359 0.10 -3.69 -19.60
N VAL A 360 -1.15 -3.87 -19.16
CA VAL A 360 -1.55 -4.54 -17.89
C VAL A 360 -2.43 -5.76 -18.19
N LYS A 361 -2.71 -6.61 -17.18
CA LYS A 361 -3.47 -7.86 -17.35
C LYS A 361 -4.97 -7.70 -17.12
N HIS A 362 -5.37 -6.65 -16.41
CA HIS A 362 -6.64 -6.54 -15.68
C HIS A 362 -6.79 -7.64 -14.61
N GLU A 363 -5.72 -7.92 -13.86
CA GLU A 363 -5.70 -8.98 -12.83
C GLU A 363 -6.53 -8.54 -11.60
N SER A 364 -7.65 -9.23 -11.36
CA SER A 364 -8.46 -9.07 -10.14
C SER A 364 -7.74 -9.71 -8.96
N VAL A 365 -7.80 -9.06 -7.79
CA VAL A 365 -7.11 -9.56 -6.59
C VAL A 365 -7.70 -10.88 -6.08
N PHE A 366 -8.96 -11.20 -6.41
CA PHE A 366 -9.54 -12.51 -6.06
C PHE A 366 -8.94 -13.63 -6.92
N ASP A 367 -8.72 -13.37 -8.21
CA ASP A 367 -8.16 -14.34 -9.17
C ASP A 367 -6.70 -14.73 -8.87
N ASN A 368 -5.96 -13.89 -8.12
CA ASN A 368 -4.58 -14.18 -7.67
C ASN A 368 -4.43 -14.53 -6.17
N ASP A 369 -5.53 -14.81 -5.45
CA ASP A 369 -5.54 -15.10 -4.01
C ASP A 369 -4.95 -13.93 -3.19
N LEU A 370 -5.42 -12.72 -3.48
CA LEU A 370 -5.00 -11.42 -2.92
C LEU A 370 -3.47 -11.29 -2.83
N LYS A 371 -2.76 -11.72 -3.87
CA LYS A 371 -1.31 -11.97 -3.90
C LYS A 371 -0.49 -10.85 -3.27
N PHE A 372 -0.77 -9.61 -3.66
CA PHE A 372 -0.02 -8.44 -3.23
C PHE A 372 -0.17 -8.13 -1.73
N ILE A 373 -1.31 -8.46 -1.12
CA ILE A 373 -1.49 -8.43 0.34
C ILE A 373 -0.87 -9.69 0.96
N ARG A 374 -1.19 -10.87 0.41
CA ARG A 374 -0.80 -12.18 0.96
C ARG A 374 0.71 -12.35 1.10
N GLN A 375 1.50 -11.84 0.16
CA GLN A 375 2.97 -11.91 0.23
C GLN A 375 3.55 -11.03 1.36
N LEU A 376 2.82 -10.04 1.85
CA LEU A 376 3.24 -9.14 2.93
C LEU A 376 2.80 -9.62 4.32
N LEU A 377 1.65 -10.28 4.43
CA LEU A 377 1.12 -10.80 5.70
C LEU A 377 2.19 -11.49 6.59
N PRO A 378 3.00 -12.45 6.11
CA PRO A 378 3.96 -13.16 6.94
C PRO A 378 5.27 -12.41 7.22
N THR A 379 5.54 -11.25 6.62
CA THR A 379 6.89 -10.65 6.64
C THR A 379 7.20 -9.79 7.87
N ARG A 380 6.21 -9.50 8.72
CA ARG A 380 6.44 -8.84 10.03
C ARG A 380 7.43 -9.63 10.88
N VAL A 381 8.35 -8.92 11.53
CA VAL A 381 9.20 -9.48 12.59
C VAL A 381 8.65 -9.00 13.93
N TRP A 382 8.34 -9.92 14.85
CA TRP A 382 7.80 -9.55 16.17
C TRP A 382 8.80 -8.72 16.97
N GLY A 383 8.31 -7.71 17.68
CA GLY A 383 9.12 -6.74 18.41
C GLY A 383 9.63 -5.56 17.56
N LYS A 384 9.21 -5.43 16.29
CA LYS A 384 9.55 -4.29 15.42
C LYS A 384 8.29 -3.69 14.79
N PRO A 385 8.22 -2.35 14.62
CA PRO A 385 7.21 -1.71 13.78
C PRO A 385 7.25 -2.24 12.35
N PHE A 386 6.08 -2.35 11.72
CA PHE A 386 5.90 -2.80 10.35
C PHE A 386 5.24 -1.72 9.50
N TYR A 387 5.95 -1.30 8.47
CA TYR A 387 5.50 -0.35 7.46
C TYR A 387 5.30 -1.03 6.11
N VAL A 388 4.47 -0.40 5.28
CA VAL A 388 4.45 -0.63 3.83
C VAL A 388 4.64 0.73 3.15
N SER A 389 5.87 1.08 2.78
CA SER A 389 6.20 2.37 2.17
C SER A 389 5.73 2.53 0.72
N GLU A 390 5.27 1.44 0.08
CA GLU A 390 4.61 1.45 -1.23
C GLU A 390 3.59 0.30 -1.36
N PHE A 391 2.33 0.64 -1.64
CA PHE A 391 1.40 -0.32 -2.25
C PHE A 391 0.59 0.32 -3.36
N GLY A 392 0.03 -0.51 -4.24
CA GLY A 392 -0.95 -0.05 -5.22
C GLY A 392 -1.50 -1.17 -6.10
N ASP A 393 -2.81 -1.18 -6.29
CA ASP A 393 -3.48 -1.82 -7.41
C ASP A 393 -3.50 -0.81 -8.58
N VAL A 394 -2.70 -1.09 -9.61
CA VAL A 394 -2.15 -0.03 -10.48
C VAL A 394 -3.16 0.42 -11.55
N TYR A 395 -3.38 1.74 -11.65
CA TYR A 395 -4.11 2.32 -12.78
C TYR A 395 -3.39 1.97 -14.10
N TRP A 396 -4.02 1.39 -15.10
CA TRP A 396 -5.46 1.41 -15.43
C TRP A 396 -6.15 0.05 -15.28
N ASN A 397 -5.71 -0.79 -14.34
CA ASN A 397 -6.44 -2.02 -13.99
C ASN A 397 -7.90 -1.67 -13.68
N ARG A 398 -8.82 -2.22 -14.48
CA ARG A 398 -10.27 -2.02 -14.33
C ARG A 398 -10.84 -2.65 -13.05
N ASN A 399 -10.03 -3.44 -12.34
CA ASN A 399 -10.38 -4.08 -11.07
C ASN A 399 -9.84 -3.34 -9.84
N ARG A 400 -9.09 -2.23 -9.98
CA ARG A 400 -8.39 -1.54 -8.87
C ARG A 400 -9.27 -0.98 -7.73
N ARG A 401 -10.60 -0.97 -7.90
CA ARG A 401 -11.58 -0.78 -6.82
C ARG A 401 -11.45 -1.85 -5.72
N GLU A 402 -10.79 -2.98 -6.02
CA GLU A 402 -10.71 -4.16 -5.16
C GLU A 402 -9.48 -4.12 -4.23
N GLY A 403 -8.27 -3.99 -4.77
CA GLY A 403 -7.05 -4.15 -3.99
C GLY A 403 -6.85 -3.09 -2.90
N ASN A 404 -6.85 -1.81 -3.29
CA ASN A 404 -6.42 -0.71 -2.39
C ASN A 404 -7.28 -0.58 -1.13
N VAL A 405 -8.57 -0.93 -1.20
CA VAL A 405 -9.52 -0.95 -0.07
C VAL A 405 -9.28 -2.13 0.88
N LEU A 406 -9.03 -3.33 0.33
CA LEU A 406 -8.73 -4.51 1.15
C LEU A 406 -7.36 -4.39 1.82
N PHE A 407 -6.44 -3.61 1.24
CA PHE A 407 -5.12 -3.36 1.80
C PHE A 407 -5.18 -2.71 3.20
N GLY A 408 -5.90 -1.60 3.36
CA GLY A 408 -6.04 -0.94 4.67
C GLY A 408 -6.80 -1.79 5.69
N ALA A 409 -7.81 -2.55 5.24
CA ALA A 409 -8.54 -3.48 6.11
C ALA A 409 -7.62 -4.59 6.67
N TYR A 410 -6.78 -5.21 5.84
CA TYR A 410 -5.84 -6.23 6.31
C TYR A 410 -4.64 -5.65 7.06
N ALA A 411 -4.17 -4.44 6.73
CA ALA A 411 -3.17 -3.72 7.52
C ALA A 411 -3.66 -3.43 8.94
N ALA A 412 -4.94 -3.06 9.09
CA ALA A 412 -5.57 -2.82 10.39
C ALA A 412 -5.73 -4.11 11.20
N LEU A 413 -6.19 -5.20 10.55
CA LEU A 413 -6.29 -6.54 11.13
C LEU A 413 -4.92 -7.06 11.58
N GLN A 414 -3.87 -6.84 10.79
CA GLN A 414 -2.50 -7.21 11.16
C GLN A 414 -1.89 -6.33 12.27
N GLY A 415 -2.45 -5.14 12.49
CA GLY A 415 -1.88 -4.15 13.42
C GLY A 415 -0.56 -3.57 12.91
N TRP A 416 -0.48 -3.26 11.61
CA TRP A 416 0.67 -2.57 11.02
C TRP A 416 0.71 -1.08 11.43
N ASP A 417 1.92 -0.51 11.47
CA ASP A 417 2.22 0.81 12.02
C ASP A 417 2.03 1.92 10.97
N GLY A 418 2.23 1.63 9.68
CA GLY A 418 1.96 2.59 8.61
C GLY A 418 1.85 1.98 7.21
N ILE A 419 1.09 2.64 6.34
CA ILE A 419 0.91 2.28 4.93
C ILE A 419 0.91 3.54 4.05
N CYS A 420 1.68 3.53 2.96
CA CYS A 420 1.71 4.56 1.92
C CYS A 420 1.16 3.98 0.61
N GLN A 421 0.05 4.51 0.08
CA GLN A 421 -0.29 4.20 -1.32
C GLN A 421 0.70 4.96 -2.22
N TYR A 422 1.34 4.26 -3.15
CA TYR A 422 2.40 4.86 -3.96
C TYR A 422 1.84 5.66 -5.13
N GLY A 423 2.35 6.88 -5.28
CA GLY A 423 2.19 7.67 -6.49
C GLY A 423 2.99 8.97 -6.45
N GLU A 424 3.19 9.61 -7.60
CA GLU A 424 4.09 10.76 -7.76
C GLU A 424 3.66 11.92 -6.84
N ASN A 425 2.35 12.07 -6.64
CA ASN A 425 1.76 12.79 -5.52
C ASN A 425 0.57 12.00 -4.96
N ALA A 426 0.35 12.04 -3.64
CA ALA A 426 -0.83 11.50 -2.98
C ALA A 426 -2.04 12.46 -2.97
N THR A 427 -1.82 13.76 -3.15
CA THR A 427 -2.89 14.76 -3.20
C THR A 427 -2.52 15.99 -4.03
N GLN A 428 -3.54 16.65 -4.59
CA GLN A 428 -3.49 17.93 -5.28
C GLN A 428 -4.75 18.74 -4.94
N LEU A 429 -4.75 20.03 -5.28
CA LEU A 429 -5.88 20.94 -5.00
C LEU A 429 -6.96 20.90 -6.09
N ARG A 430 -6.61 20.56 -7.33
CA ARG A 430 -7.51 20.50 -8.51
C ARG A 430 -6.84 19.76 -9.67
N TYR A 431 -7.61 19.38 -10.69
CA TYR A 431 -7.07 18.94 -11.97
C TYR A 431 -6.42 20.11 -12.72
N ASP A 432 -5.14 19.98 -13.10
CA ASP A 432 -4.40 21.00 -13.85
C ASP A 432 -4.68 20.91 -15.36
N ALA A 433 -5.90 21.30 -15.74
CA ALA A 433 -6.33 21.37 -17.14
C ALA A 433 -5.61 22.46 -17.97
N GLN A 434 -4.68 23.23 -17.37
CA GLN A 434 -3.86 24.22 -18.07
C GLN A 434 -2.53 23.64 -18.56
N LYS A 435 -1.99 22.61 -17.89
CA LYS A 435 -0.85 21.82 -18.40
C LYS A 435 -1.30 20.91 -19.56
N LYS A 436 -0.98 21.32 -20.79
CA LYS A 436 -1.30 20.57 -22.02
C LYS A 436 -0.22 19.58 -22.48
N PHE A 437 0.85 19.40 -21.70
CA PHE A 437 2.01 18.58 -22.06
C PHE A 437 2.59 17.87 -20.85
N GLY A 438 3.20 16.70 -21.08
CA GLY A 438 3.75 15.84 -20.03
C GLY A 438 2.71 15.00 -19.29
N ARG A 439 3.19 14.14 -18.38
CA ARG A 439 2.37 13.14 -17.65
C ARG A 439 1.25 13.76 -16.80
N TYR A 440 1.31 15.06 -16.49
CA TYR A 440 0.30 15.81 -15.73
C TYR A 440 -0.94 16.27 -16.55
N SER A 441 -0.94 16.12 -17.88
CA SER A 441 -2.05 16.56 -18.75
C SER A 441 -3.24 15.59 -18.80
N THR A 442 -3.13 14.46 -18.11
CA THR A 442 -4.09 13.35 -18.09
C THR A 442 -3.81 12.43 -16.89
N GLN A 443 -4.64 11.39 -16.72
CA GLN A 443 -4.48 10.37 -15.68
C GLN A 443 -3.38 9.35 -16.03
N TYR A 444 -2.52 9.00 -15.08
CA TYR A 444 -1.29 8.23 -15.36
C TYR A 444 -0.96 7.19 -14.25
N PRO A 445 -0.34 6.02 -14.55
CA PRO A 445 0.04 5.02 -13.56
C PRO A 445 0.98 5.58 -12.49
N PHE A 446 0.75 5.15 -11.24
CA PHE A 446 1.44 5.65 -10.05
C PHE A 446 1.18 7.14 -9.78
N TYR A 447 -0.08 7.56 -9.89
CA TYR A 447 -0.61 8.81 -9.37
C TYR A 447 -1.87 8.43 -8.55
N VAL A 448 -2.13 9.15 -7.45
CA VAL A 448 -3.24 8.84 -6.51
C VAL A 448 -4.28 9.97 -6.46
N TRP A 449 -3.83 11.22 -6.60
CA TRP A 449 -4.69 12.40 -6.63
C TRP A 449 -5.56 12.52 -7.88
N ASP A 450 -5.16 11.84 -8.95
CA ASP A 450 -5.65 12.02 -10.31
C ASP A 450 -6.75 10.99 -10.64
N ASP A 451 -6.64 9.78 -10.07
CA ASP A 451 -7.63 8.71 -10.09
C ASP A 451 -8.64 8.83 -8.93
N PRO A 452 -9.94 9.10 -9.19
CA PRO A 452 -10.97 9.11 -8.16
C PRO A 452 -11.11 7.79 -7.40
N ILE A 453 -10.75 6.64 -8.02
CA ILE A 453 -10.83 5.33 -7.38
C ILE A 453 -9.70 5.14 -6.35
N ALA A 454 -8.46 5.52 -6.69
CA ALA A 454 -7.33 5.57 -5.76
C ALA A 454 -7.57 6.57 -4.61
N ALA A 455 -7.93 7.81 -4.91
CA ALA A 455 -8.18 8.84 -3.89
C ALA A 455 -9.31 8.45 -2.92
N ALA A 456 -10.35 7.77 -3.42
CA ALA A 456 -11.41 7.24 -2.57
C ALA A 456 -10.95 6.03 -1.73
N SER A 457 -10.07 5.18 -2.27
CA SER A 457 -9.49 4.05 -1.54
C SER A 457 -8.65 4.52 -0.35
N ASP A 458 -7.83 5.56 -0.51
CA ASP A 458 -7.05 6.13 0.60
C ASP A 458 -7.94 6.84 1.63
N ARG A 459 -9.01 7.52 1.20
CA ARG A 459 -10.03 8.07 2.12
C ARG A 459 -10.76 6.96 2.90
N ILE A 460 -11.03 5.80 2.28
CA ILE A 460 -11.55 4.61 2.98
C ILE A 460 -10.49 4.07 3.97
N ASN A 461 -9.22 4.00 3.58
CA ASN A 461 -8.13 3.56 4.44
C ASN A 461 -7.90 4.49 5.65
N ALA A 462 -8.17 5.79 5.52
CA ALA A 462 -8.17 6.70 6.67
C ALA A 462 -9.14 6.28 7.78
N LEU A 463 -10.30 5.69 7.41
CA LEU A 463 -11.31 5.23 8.36
C LEU A 463 -11.04 3.77 8.79
N LEU A 464 -10.86 2.85 7.84
CA LEU A 464 -10.61 1.43 8.15
C LEU A 464 -9.30 1.21 8.91
N PHE A 465 -8.20 1.84 8.47
CA PHE A 465 -6.86 1.72 9.05
C PHE A 465 -6.57 2.78 10.11
N ARG A 466 -6.42 4.06 9.72
CA ARG A 466 -5.94 5.09 10.67
C ARG A 466 -6.88 5.26 11.86
N ARG A 467 -8.18 5.46 11.63
CA ARG A 467 -9.22 5.55 12.70
C ARG A 467 -9.42 4.23 13.46
N GLY A 468 -8.97 3.11 12.90
CA GLY A 468 -9.05 1.79 13.50
C GLY A 468 -10.45 1.21 13.56
N ASP A 469 -11.28 1.47 12.54
CA ASP A 469 -12.61 0.85 12.46
C ASP A 469 -12.51 -0.67 12.34
N VAL A 470 -11.55 -1.15 11.53
CA VAL A 470 -11.12 -2.55 11.59
C VAL A 470 -10.20 -2.73 12.79
N SER A 471 -10.56 -3.68 13.65
CA SER A 471 -9.83 -4.03 14.85
C SER A 471 -8.67 -4.97 14.52
N PRO A 472 -7.50 -4.87 15.20
CA PRO A 472 -6.47 -5.88 15.12
C PRO A 472 -7.01 -7.26 15.50
N ALA A 473 -6.48 -8.32 14.87
CA ALA A 473 -7.00 -9.66 15.07
C ALA A 473 -6.90 -10.11 16.53
N LYS A 474 -7.95 -10.80 17.00
CA LYS A 474 -8.07 -11.38 18.35
C LYS A 474 -6.88 -12.26 18.68
N ARG A 475 -6.41 -13.05 17.71
CA ARG A 475 -5.32 -14.02 17.86
C ARG A 475 -4.06 -13.60 17.12
N ALA A 476 -2.94 -14.16 17.56
CA ALA A 476 -1.64 -14.06 16.93
C ALA A 476 -1.01 -15.45 16.73
N VAL A 477 -0.51 -15.70 15.52
CA VAL A 477 0.31 -16.88 15.17
C VAL A 477 1.73 -16.40 14.88
N ALA A 478 2.70 -16.91 15.64
CA ALA A 478 4.11 -16.66 15.37
C ALA A 478 4.74 -17.84 14.61
N MET A 479 5.64 -17.54 13.68
CA MET A 479 6.52 -18.52 13.06
C MET A 479 7.92 -18.39 13.64
N VAL A 480 8.48 -19.46 14.22
CA VAL A 480 9.88 -19.45 14.68
C VAL A 480 10.80 -19.25 13.48
N TYR A 481 11.61 -18.20 13.51
CA TYR A 481 12.66 -17.99 12.53
C TYR A 481 13.96 -18.59 13.02
N ARG A 482 14.30 -19.78 12.50
CA ARG A 482 15.60 -20.44 12.75
C ARG A 482 16.57 -20.08 11.65
N GLU A 483 17.62 -19.31 11.97
CA GLU A 483 18.42 -18.69 10.91
C GLU A 483 19.20 -19.70 10.07
N GLY A 484 19.81 -20.71 10.70
CA GLY A 484 20.50 -21.79 10.01
C GLY A 484 19.58 -22.49 8.99
N PRO A 485 18.48 -23.12 9.43
CA PRO A 485 17.47 -23.72 8.54
C PRO A 485 16.85 -22.78 7.49
N ALA A 486 16.72 -21.48 7.79
CA ALA A 486 16.24 -20.49 6.85
C ALA A 486 17.22 -20.19 5.70
N GLN A 487 18.53 -20.36 5.95
CA GLN A 487 19.62 -20.18 4.98
C GLN A 487 20.00 -21.48 4.25
N THR A 488 19.48 -22.65 4.66
CA THR A 488 19.77 -23.97 4.04
C THR A 488 18.63 -24.51 3.17
N GLY A 489 18.95 -25.46 2.29
CA GLY A 489 17.99 -26.41 1.71
C GLY A 489 17.17 -25.95 0.49
N TRP A 490 17.28 -24.68 0.08
CA TRP A 490 16.63 -24.10 -1.12
C TRP A 490 17.46 -22.90 -1.61
N VAL A 491 17.07 -22.24 -2.71
CA VAL A 491 17.68 -20.96 -3.15
C VAL A 491 17.38 -19.87 -2.11
N PRO A 492 18.30 -19.51 -1.19
CA PRO A 492 17.83 -18.99 0.09
C PRO A 492 17.29 -17.55 -0.02
N TYR A 493 17.83 -16.77 -0.96
CA TYR A 493 17.53 -15.34 -1.13
C TYR A 493 16.25 -15.04 -1.95
N VAL A 494 15.53 -16.04 -2.49
CA VAL A 494 14.24 -15.84 -3.21
C VAL A 494 13.07 -16.66 -2.66
N ARG A 495 13.29 -17.51 -1.64
CA ARG A 495 12.23 -18.34 -1.05
C ARG A 495 11.27 -17.51 -0.20
N ASN A 496 10.08 -17.21 -0.72
CA ASN A 496 8.96 -16.66 0.05
C ASN A 496 8.40 -17.66 1.06
N ALA A 497 7.59 -17.18 2.01
CA ALA A 497 6.83 -18.02 2.93
C ALA A 497 5.79 -18.88 2.17
N ASP A 498 5.45 -20.04 2.72
CA ASP A 498 4.45 -20.94 2.14
C ASP A 498 3.06 -20.25 2.01
N PRO A 499 2.33 -20.43 0.89
CA PRO A 499 1.03 -19.78 0.69
C PRO A 499 -0.03 -20.13 1.74
N SER A 500 -0.07 -21.38 2.25
CA SER A 500 -1.04 -21.78 3.28
C SER A 500 -0.70 -21.17 4.65
N LEU A 501 0.58 -20.95 4.93
CA LEU A 501 1.07 -20.21 6.09
C LEU A 501 0.76 -18.71 5.96
N ALA A 502 0.94 -18.12 4.78
CA ALA A 502 0.65 -16.71 4.51
C ALA A 502 -0.86 -16.40 4.63
N ARG A 503 -1.74 -17.29 4.15
CA ARG A 503 -3.21 -17.15 4.26
C ARG A 503 -3.72 -17.05 5.70
N LEU A 504 -2.98 -17.54 6.70
CA LEU A 504 -3.34 -17.34 8.11
C LEU A 504 -3.44 -15.86 8.49
N GLY A 505 -2.74 -14.97 7.77
CA GLY A 505 -2.81 -13.52 7.96
C GLY A 505 -4.15 -12.88 7.54
N PHE A 506 -4.99 -13.58 6.79
CA PHE A 506 -6.37 -13.15 6.54
C PHE A 506 -7.30 -13.46 7.74
N ILE A 507 -6.88 -14.38 8.63
CA ILE A 507 -7.64 -14.80 9.81
C ILE A 507 -7.13 -14.07 11.06
N SER A 508 -5.83 -14.14 11.33
CA SER A 508 -5.20 -13.72 12.59
C SER A 508 -3.88 -12.96 12.35
N ARG A 509 -3.29 -12.34 13.39
CA ARG A 509 -2.02 -11.62 13.25
C ARG A 509 -0.86 -12.59 13.03
N VAL A 510 -0.09 -12.47 11.93
CA VAL A 510 1.00 -13.43 11.60
C VAL A 510 2.36 -12.77 11.40
N GLY A 511 3.46 -13.47 11.71
CA GLY A 511 4.82 -12.94 11.54
C GLY A 511 5.92 -13.80 12.17
N TRP A 512 7.16 -13.50 11.81
CA TRP A 512 8.37 -14.21 12.25
C TRP A 512 8.84 -13.78 13.65
N MET A 513 9.04 -14.75 14.52
CA MET A 513 9.59 -14.58 15.87
C MET A 513 11.06 -15.01 15.85
N PRO A 514 12.01 -14.13 16.22
CA PRO A 514 13.44 -14.49 16.28
C PRO A 514 13.69 -15.68 17.22
N GLU A 515 14.62 -16.56 16.87
CA GLU A 515 14.96 -17.77 17.65
C GLU A 515 15.26 -17.48 19.13
N ALA A 516 15.93 -16.36 19.42
CA ALA A 516 16.24 -15.91 20.78
C ALA A 516 15.01 -15.46 21.62
N ALA A 517 13.83 -15.32 21.01
CA ALA A 517 12.56 -15.08 21.69
C ALA A 517 11.80 -16.39 22.00
N VAL A 518 12.40 -17.55 21.74
CA VAL A 518 11.80 -18.88 21.94
C VAL A 518 12.60 -19.66 22.98
N ASP A 519 11.92 -20.39 23.86
CA ASP A 519 12.56 -21.29 24.82
C ASP A 519 12.92 -22.65 24.19
N GLY A 520 13.68 -23.47 24.93
CA GLY A 520 14.08 -24.81 24.51
C GLY A 520 12.92 -25.81 24.35
N ALA A 521 11.69 -25.43 24.69
CA ALA A 521 10.46 -26.20 24.47
C ALA A 521 9.61 -25.65 23.32
N GLY A 522 10.12 -24.69 22.53
CA GLY A 522 9.44 -24.11 21.38
C GLY A 522 8.37 -23.07 21.72
N LYS A 523 8.30 -22.61 22.98
CA LYS A 523 7.30 -21.63 23.45
C LYS A 523 7.90 -20.22 23.46
N PRO A 524 7.08 -19.15 23.43
CA PRO A 524 7.57 -17.79 23.58
C PRO A 524 8.25 -17.64 24.95
N ALA A 525 9.53 -17.27 24.97
CA ALA A 525 10.27 -17.07 26.20
C ALA A 525 9.64 -15.92 27.03
N ALA A 526 9.93 -15.84 28.33
CA ALA A 526 9.42 -14.74 29.17
C ALA A 526 9.85 -13.34 28.67
N ALA A 527 10.97 -13.26 27.93
CA ALA A 527 11.46 -12.07 27.24
C ALA A 527 10.68 -11.73 25.95
N ALA A 528 9.90 -12.65 25.38
CA ALA A 528 9.13 -12.46 24.13
C ALA A 528 7.94 -11.50 24.26
N LYS A 529 7.77 -10.84 25.41
CA LYS A 529 6.77 -9.78 25.64
C LYS A 529 7.01 -8.49 24.82
N LEU A 530 8.01 -8.49 23.94
CA LEU A 530 8.57 -7.37 23.16
C LEU A 530 7.60 -6.52 22.32
N ALA A 531 6.33 -6.90 22.18
CA ALA A 531 5.31 -6.12 21.47
C ALA A 531 3.91 -6.18 22.12
N GLY A 532 3.83 -6.41 23.43
CA GLY A 532 2.55 -6.36 24.17
C GLY A 532 1.55 -7.51 23.91
N ALA A 533 1.87 -8.45 23.01
CA ALA A 533 1.09 -9.66 22.78
C ALA A 533 2.02 -10.89 22.73
N THR A 534 1.75 -11.88 23.57
CA THR A 534 2.27 -13.24 23.40
C THR A 534 1.43 -13.92 22.31
N PRO A 535 2.03 -14.59 21.30
CA PRO A 535 1.26 -15.29 20.28
C PRO A 535 0.50 -16.48 20.87
N ASP A 536 -0.78 -16.61 20.54
CA ASP A 536 -1.65 -17.73 20.96
C ASP A 536 -1.18 -19.07 20.38
N LEU A 537 -0.51 -19.04 19.22
CA LEU A 537 0.07 -20.21 18.55
C LEU A 537 1.50 -19.90 18.08
N VAL A 538 2.40 -20.85 18.31
CA VAL A 538 3.74 -20.86 17.71
C VAL A 538 3.83 -22.04 16.77
N LEU A 539 4.25 -21.77 15.54
CA LEU A 539 4.59 -22.76 14.52
C LEU A 539 6.10 -22.73 14.31
N ASP A 540 6.72 -23.87 14.05
CA ASP A 540 8.14 -23.97 13.69
C ASP A 540 8.28 -24.55 12.27
N PRO A 541 8.32 -23.71 11.21
CA PRO A 541 8.46 -24.16 9.83
C PRO A 541 9.77 -24.89 9.51
N PHE A 542 10.69 -24.99 10.47
CA PHE A 542 12.02 -25.56 10.32
C PHE A 542 12.28 -26.77 11.23
N GLY A 543 11.46 -26.97 12.26
CA GLY A 543 11.76 -27.85 13.41
C GLY A 543 11.70 -29.37 13.17
N GLY A 544 11.53 -29.83 11.93
CA GLY A 544 11.55 -31.25 11.53
C GLY A 544 10.41 -32.15 12.08
N ASN A 545 9.66 -31.69 13.08
CA ASN A 545 8.62 -32.46 13.75
C ASN A 545 7.40 -32.71 12.86
N GLY A 546 7.23 -33.95 12.42
CA GLY A 546 6.04 -34.42 11.68
C GLY A 546 4.70 -34.31 12.44
N ALA A 547 4.69 -33.81 13.68
CA ALA A 547 3.48 -33.43 14.40
C ALA A 547 2.69 -32.31 13.71
N ASP A 548 3.36 -31.45 12.91
CA ASP A 548 2.74 -30.47 12.01
C ASP A 548 2.49 -31.01 10.58
N MET A 549 2.70 -32.31 10.35
CA MET A 549 2.54 -33.00 9.06
C MET A 549 1.56 -34.18 9.10
N ALA A 550 1.09 -34.58 10.30
CA ALA A 550 0.05 -35.58 10.48
C ALA A 550 -1.32 -34.87 10.48
N PRO A 551 -2.13 -34.95 9.40
CA PRO A 551 -3.35 -34.16 9.33
C PRO A 551 -4.38 -34.69 10.32
N PRO A 552 -5.16 -33.82 10.99
CA PRO A 552 -6.27 -34.28 11.82
C PRO A 552 -7.25 -35.11 10.98
N ALA A 553 -7.98 -36.04 11.59
CA ALA A 553 -8.81 -37.02 10.88
C ALA A 553 -9.81 -36.36 9.89
N ARG A 554 -10.29 -35.16 10.21
CA ARG A 554 -11.13 -34.33 9.33
C ARG A 554 -10.39 -33.84 8.08
N ALA A 555 -9.14 -33.42 8.20
CA ALA A 555 -8.31 -33.03 7.06
C ALA A 555 -7.95 -34.25 6.19
N GLN A 556 -7.68 -35.42 6.79
CA GLN A 556 -7.46 -36.66 6.04
C GLN A 556 -8.68 -37.07 5.22
N LEU A 557 -9.89 -36.92 5.78
CA LEU A 557 -11.15 -37.18 5.06
C LEU A 557 -11.32 -36.24 3.85
N LEU A 558 -11.02 -34.94 4.02
CA LEU A 558 -11.14 -33.94 2.95
C LEU A 558 -10.05 -34.08 1.88
N MET A 559 -8.83 -34.47 2.23
CA MET A 559 -7.78 -34.78 1.24
C MET A 559 -8.13 -36.01 0.40
N LYS A 560 -8.75 -37.05 1.01
CA LYS A 560 -9.28 -38.21 0.28
C LYS A 560 -10.43 -37.86 -0.67
N ALA A 561 -11.03 -36.67 -0.55
CA ALA A 561 -12.06 -36.15 -1.45
C ALA A 561 -11.51 -35.24 -2.58
N GLY A 562 -10.18 -35.12 -2.74
CA GLY A 562 -9.56 -34.48 -3.91
C GLY A 562 -9.42 -32.95 -3.86
N ALA A 563 -9.60 -32.31 -2.70
CA ALA A 563 -9.46 -30.86 -2.57
C ALA A 563 -8.00 -30.39 -2.70
N GLN A 564 -7.74 -29.42 -3.59
CA GLN A 564 -6.39 -29.09 -4.11
C GLN A 564 -5.42 -28.37 -3.14
N ASN A 565 -5.70 -28.27 -1.83
CA ASN A 565 -4.76 -27.63 -0.88
C ASN A 565 -4.85 -28.23 0.53
N GLY A 566 -4.31 -29.45 0.70
CA GLY A 566 -4.33 -30.18 1.96
C GLY A 566 -3.74 -29.40 3.15
N ALA A 567 -2.64 -28.69 2.96
CA ALA A 567 -2.00 -27.89 4.01
C ALA A 567 -2.87 -26.71 4.48
N TRP A 568 -3.61 -26.05 3.58
CA TRP A 568 -4.56 -24.99 3.95
C TRP A 568 -5.74 -25.54 4.75
N LEU A 569 -6.34 -26.66 4.30
CA LEU A 569 -7.42 -27.35 5.00
C LEU A 569 -7.00 -27.77 6.41
N GLU A 570 -5.80 -28.33 6.54
CA GLU A 570 -5.21 -28.74 7.81
C GLU A 570 -4.97 -27.55 8.75
N ARG A 571 -4.38 -26.45 8.27
CA ARG A 571 -4.12 -25.27 9.12
C ARG A 571 -5.42 -24.66 9.68
N VAL A 572 -6.48 -24.56 8.87
CA VAL A 572 -7.79 -24.07 9.35
C VAL A 572 -8.47 -25.08 10.29
N ALA A 573 -8.30 -26.39 10.07
CA ALA A 573 -8.74 -27.40 11.04
C ALA A 573 -8.01 -27.25 12.39
N ARG A 574 -6.67 -27.14 12.39
CA ARG A 574 -5.85 -26.92 13.59
C ARG A 574 -6.25 -25.65 14.35
N LEU A 575 -6.55 -24.53 13.67
CA LEU A 575 -7.05 -23.32 14.32
C LEU A 575 -8.39 -23.53 15.04
N ARG A 576 -9.34 -24.27 14.43
CA ARG A 576 -10.66 -24.54 15.03
C ARG A 576 -10.58 -25.58 16.16
N GLU A 577 -9.74 -26.61 16.00
CA GLU A 577 -9.51 -27.65 17.00
C GLU A 577 -8.76 -27.11 18.24
N GLY A 578 -7.82 -26.20 18.04
CA GLY A 578 -7.12 -25.47 19.11
C GLY A 578 -7.91 -24.31 19.75
N GLY A 579 -9.17 -24.07 19.34
CA GLY A 579 -10.01 -23.00 19.90
C GLY A 579 -9.58 -21.57 19.56
N LEU A 580 -8.72 -21.41 18.54
CA LEU A 580 -8.22 -20.12 18.06
C LEU A 580 -9.19 -19.47 17.08
N LEU A 581 -9.87 -20.28 16.26
CA LEU A 581 -10.91 -19.84 15.34
C LEU A 581 -12.29 -20.31 15.81
N ASP A 582 -13.17 -19.36 16.12
CA ASP A 582 -14.52 -19.60 16.64
C ASP A 582 -15.30 -20.59 15.75
N LYS A 583 -16.07 -21.51 16.36
CA LYS A 583 -16.87 -22.50 15.61
C LYS A 583 -17.88 -21.85 14.65
N ALA A 584 -18.35 -20.65 14.98
CA ALA A 584 -19.29 -19.86 14.18
C ALA A 584 -18.62 -18.92 13.16
N ASN A 585 -17.29 -18.77 13.15
CA ASN A 585 -16.59 -18.04 12.08
C ASN A 585 -16.81 -18.77 10.75
N ALA A 586 -17.01 -17.99 9.68
CA ALA A 586 -17.48 -18.47 8.37
C ALA A 586 -16.36 -18.88 7.40
N THR A 587 -15.10 -19.00 7.85
CA THR A 587 -14.00 -19.54 7.03
C THR A 587 -14.27 -20.97 6.59
N ASP A 588 -14.51 -21.17 5.30
CA ASP A 588 -14.53 -22.48 4.64
C ASP A 588 -13.31 -22.61 3.72
N ALA A 589 -12.31 -23.34 4.22
CA ALA A 589 -11.05 -23.56 3.54
C ALA A 589 -11.15 -24.42 2.27
N ALA A 590 -12.26 -25.15 2.07
CA ALA A 590 -12.53 -25.93 0.87
C ALA A 590 -13.31 -25.11 -0.18
N ALA A 591 -14.27 -24.28 0.26
CA ALA A 591 -15.03 -23.39 -0.61
C ALA A 591 -14.27 -22.10 -1.00
N GLY A 592 -13.12 -21.82 -0.40
CA GLY A 592 -12.33 -20.61 -0.69
C GLY A 592 -12.85 -19.34 0.00
N VAL A 593 -13.64 -19.50 1.07
CA VAL A 593 -14.15 -18.41 1.90
C VAL A 593 -13.25 -18.25 3.13
N ILE A 594 -12.80 -17.03 3.42
CA ILE A 594 -11.92 -16.73 4.55
C ILE A 594 -12.48 -15.54 5.31
N GLU A 595 -12.63 -15.69 6.64
CA GLU A 595 -13.11 -14.64 7.53
C GLU A 595 -12.13 -14.45 8.70
N SER A 596 -11.74 -13.20 8.92
CA SER A 596 -10.98 -12.73 10.09
C SER A 596 -11.53 -13.28 11.42
N ASP A 597 -10.66 -13.53 12.39
CA ASP A 597 -11.08 -13.99 13.71
C ASP A 597 -11.98 -12.96 14.45
N THR A 598 -11.94 -11.69 14.06
CA THR A 598 -12.86 -10.62 14.51
C THR A 598 -14.25 -10.70 13.89
N GLY A 599 -14.43 -11.44 12.79
CA GLY A 599 -15.66 -11.48 11.98
C GLY A 599 -15.92 -10.22 11.14
N GLN A 600 -14.94 -9.31 11.08
CA GLN A 600 -15.10 -8.00 10.44
C GLN A 600 -14.77 -8.06 8.94
N VAL A 601 -13.60 -8.58 8.58
CA VAL A 601 -13.17 -8.77 7.18
C VAL A 601 -13.48 -10.20 6.74
N MET A 602 -14.12 -10.34 5.57
CA MET A 602 -14.41 -11.61 4.91
C MET A 602 -14.14 -11.48 3.40
N VAL A 603 -13.56 -12.53 2.80
CA VAL A 603 -13.40 -12.71 1.36
C VAL A 603 -13.95 -14.06 0.91
N ASP A 604 -14.56 -14.08 -0.26
CA ASP A 604 -14.99 -15.28 -0.99
C ASP A 604 -14.27 -15.24 -2.35
N LEU A 605 -13.21 -16.04 -2.48
CA LEU A 605 -12.32 -15.98 -3.65
C LEU A 605 -13.03 -16.44 -4.93
N PRO A 606 -13.73 -17.59 -4.98
CA PRO A 606 -14.41 -18.02 -6.20
C PRO A 606 -15.67 -17.19 -6.54
N GLY A 607 -16.25 -16.51 -5.56
CA GLY A 607 -17.38 -15.59 -5.74
C GLY A 607 -17.00 -14.15 -6.08
N HIS A 608 -15.71 -13.82 -6.21
CA HIS A 608 -15.17 -12.48 -6.52
C HIS A 608 -15.79 -11.37 -5.67
N ARG A 609 -15.88 -11.60 -4.35
CA ARG A 609 -16.59 -10.71 -3.43
C ARG A 609 -15.99 -10.70 -2.02
N ALA A 610 -16.15 -9.56 -1.35
CA ALA A 610 -15.65 -9.33 -0.01
C ALA A 610 -16.60 -8.43 0.79
N ARG A 611 -16.47 -8.46 2.12
CA ARG A 611 -17.07 -7.47 3.02
C ARG A 611 -16.13 -7.07 4.14
N VAL A 612 -16.25 -5.82 4.57
CA VAL A 612 -15.69 -5.29 5.81
C VAL A 612 -16.88 -4.80 6.64
N VAL A 613 -17.03 -5.30 7.87
CA VAL A 613 -18.20 -5.05 8.73
C VAL A 613 -17.75 -4.69 10.14
N THR A 614 -17.91 -3.42 10.50
CA THR A 614 -17.44 -2.85 11.78
C THR A 614 -18.53 -1.93 12.38
N PRO A 615 -18.45 -1.55 13.66
CA PRO A 615 -19.47 -0.68 14.27
C PRO A 615 -19.62 0.69 13.59
N ARG A 616 -18.56 1.25 12.99
CA ARG A 616 -18.55 2.59 12.38
C ARG A 616 -18.45 2.59 10.85
N SER A 617 -18.24 1.43 10.23
CA SER A 617 -18.00 1.32 8.79
C SER A 617 -18.36 -0.06 8.26
N GLU A 618 -19.20 -0.10 7.23
CA GLU A 618 -19.50 -1.32 6.47
C GLU A 618 -19.23 -1.10 4.98
N LEU A 619 -18.63 -2.08 4.33
CA LEU A 619 -18.29 -2.05 2.91
C LEU A 619 -18.47 -3.43 2.30
N VAL A 620 -19.01 -3.48 1.09
CA VAL A 620 -19.24 -4.68 0.30
C VAL A 620 -18.63 -4.49 -1.09
N MET A 621 -18.04 -5.55 -1.62
CA MET A 621 -17.29 -5.57 -2.87
C MET A 621 -17.70 -6.80 -3.65
N PHE A 622 -17.99 -6.67 -4.94
CA PHE A 622 -18.50 -7.78 -5.74
C PHE A 622 -18.29 -7.60 -7.25
N ARG A 623 -18.07 -8.72 -7.94
CA ARG A 623 -18.29 -8.86 -9.38
C ARG A 623 -19.79 -8.96 -9.67
N ASP A 624 -20.45 -10.07 -9.36
CA ASP A 624 -21.86 -10.29 -9.74
C ASP A 624 -22.87 -10.17 -8.59
N ARG A 625 -22.50 -10.57 -7.37
CA ARG A 625 -23.40 -10.56 -6.21
C ARG A 625 -22.69 -10.11 -4.93
N PRO A 626 -23.29 -9.19 -4.15
CA PRO A 626 -22.76 -8.76 -2.86
C PRO A 626 -22.69 -9.90 -1.84
N LEU A 627 -21.98 -9.63 -0.75
CA LEU A 627 -22.22 -10.23 0.56
C LEU A 627 -23.03 -9.23 1.38
N ASP A 628 -23.99 -9.70 2.19
CA ASP A 628 -24.75 -8.80 3.07
C ASP A 628 -23.88 -8.29 4.24
N GLY A 629 -24.03 -7.00 4.58
CA GLY A 629 -23.59 -6.42 5.84
C GLY A 629 -24.62 -6.60 6.96
N ARG A 630 -24.57 -5.75 7.99
CA ARG A 630 -25.60 -5.68 9.06
C ARG A 630 -26.35 -4.35 9.01
N PHE A 631 -25.66 -3.29 8.61
CA PHE A 631 -26.18 -1.95 8.35
C PHE A 631 -26.29 -1.65 6.86
N LEU A 632 -25.39 -2.19 6.02
CA LEU A 632 -25.40 -2.05 4.57
C LEU A 632 -25.85 -3.34 3.88
N ARG A 633 -26.92 -3.26 3.10
CA ARG A 633 -27.37 -4.31 2.16
C ARG A 633 -27.55 -3.72 0.77
N VAL A 634 -27.27 -4.52 -0.27
CA VAL A 634 -27.39 -4.15 -1.68
C VAL A 634 -28.43 -5.09 -2.33
N ASP A 635 -29.63 -4.60 -2.59
CA ASP A 635 -30.73 -5.44 -3.11
C ASP A 635 -30.69 -5.60 -4.65
N ARG A 636 -30.22 -4.57 -5.37
CA ARG A 636 -29.99 -4.61 -6.82
C ARG A 636 -28.84 -3.69 -7.18
N ALA A 637 -27.95 -4.12 -8.07
CA ALA A 637 -26.84 -3.31 -8.52
C ALA A 637 -26.39 -3.67 -9.95
N THR A 638 -25.66 -2.76 -10.60
CA THR A 638 -24.75 -3.13 -11.69
C THR A 638 -23.59 -3.97 -11.15
N ALA A 639 -23.03 -4.84 -11.99
CA ALA A 639 -21.85 -5.63 -11.66
C ALA A 639 -20.62 -4.75 -11.37
N GLU A 640 -19.58 -5.37 -10.79
CA GLU A 640 -18.22 -4.83 -10.63
C GLU A 640 -18.18 -3.50 -9.86
N GLN A 641 -18.58 -3.56 -8.58
CA GLN A 641 -18.64 -2.41 -7.69
C GLN A 641 -18.02 -2.69 -6.31
N THR A 642 -17.51 -1.63 -5.70
CA THR A 642 -17.23 -1.57 -4.25
C THR A 642 -18.04 -0.44 -3.65
N ILE A 643 -18.86 -0.74 -2.63
CA ILE A 643 -19.83 0.17 -2.03
C ILE A 643 -19.63 0.15 -0.52
N GLY A 644 -19.50 1.32 0.12
CA GLY A 644 -19.36 1.40 1.56
C GLY A 644 -20.11 2.57 2.20
N VAL A 645 -20.41 2.43 3.49
CA VAL A 645 -21.04 3.44 4.34
C VAL A 645 -20.24 3.58 5.62
N PHE A 646 -19.87 4.81 5.95
CA PHE A 646 -18.92 5.15 7.00
C PHE A 646 -19.48 6.27 7.87
N ALA A 647 -19.48 6.12 9.20
CA ALA A 647 -19.79 7.21 10.11
C ALA A 647 -18.70 8.30 9.99
N VAL A 648 -19.09 9.55 9.77
CA VAL A 648 -18.20 10.72 9.75
C VAL A 648 -17.98 11.25 11.18
N ASP A 649 -18.99 11.10 12.04
CA ASP A 649 -18.85 11.31 13.48
C ASP A 649 -18.20 10.09 14.18
N ALA A 650 -18.06 10.15 15.51
CA ALA A 650 -17.43 9.11 16.31
C ALA A 650 -18.38 7.94 16.64
N ALA A 651 -19.66 8.01 16.27
CA ALA A 651 -20.69 7.07 16.71
C ALA A 651 -20.76 5.81 15.82
N PRO A 652 -21.27 4.68 16.33
CA PRO A 652 -21.65 3.54 15.51
C PRO A 652 -22.71 3.92 14.45
N LEU A 653 -22.68 3.28 13.28
CA LEU A 653 -23.53 3.58 12.11
C LEU A 653 -25.02 3.74 12.46
N ALA A 654 -25.57 2.81 13.25
CA ALA A 654 -26.97 2.80 13.69
C ALA A 654 -27.37 3.96 14.63
N SER A 655 -26.42 4.79 15.05
CA SER A 655 -26.60 5.94 15.95
C SER A 655 -25.94 7.24 15.45
N SER A 656 -25.16 7.14 14.36
CA SER A 656 -24.54 8.28 13.69
C SER A 656 -25.61 9.16 13.06
N LYS A 657 -25.34 10.47 12.95
CA LYS A 657 -26.21 11.43 12.23
C LYS A 657 -25.64 11.85 10.88
N ARG A 658 -24.41 11.43 10.57
CA ARG A 658 -23.68 11.86 9.39
C ARG A 658 -22.85 10.72 8.82
N LEU A 659 -23.31 10.19 7.69
CA LEU A 659 -22.72 9.06 7.00
C LEU A 659 -22.12 9.51 5.66
N LEU A 660 -20.89 9.11 5.40
CA LEU A 660 -20.27 9.14 4.08
C LEU A 660 -20.61 7.81 3.38
N LEU A 661 -21.13 7.88 2.16
CA LEU A 661 -21.29 6.73 1.28
C LEU A 661 -20.29 6.85 0.13
N VAL A 662 -19.67 5.73 -0.23
CA VAL A 662 -18.68 5.65 -1.32
C VAL A 662 -19.11 4.57 -2.31
N GLN A 663 -19.02 4.86 -3.61
CA GLN A 663 -19.37 3.96 -4.70
C GLN A 663 -18.26 3.96 -5.76
N LEU A 664 -17.51 2.87 -5.85
CA LEU A 664 -16.38 2.71 -6.76
C LEU A 664 -16.74 1.75 -7.91
N THR A 665 -16.54 2.22 -9.15
CA THR A 665 -16.75 1.46 -10.38
C THR A 665 -15.43 1.30 -11.14
N ASP A 666 -15.10 2.31 -11.94
CA ASP A 666 -13.87 2.50 -12.72
C ASP A 666 -13.80 3.99 -13.16
N ALA A 667 -12.60 4.48 -13.46
CA ALA A 667 -12.34 5.86 -13.89
C ALA A 667 -11.21 5.90 -14.93
N ARG A 668 -11.35 6.76 -15.94
CA ARG A 668 -10.35 6.98 -17.00
C ARG A 668 -10.49 8.37 -17.65
N PRO A 669 -9.43 8.96 -18.21
CA PRO A 669 -9.47 10.26 -18.87
C PRO A 669 -10.22 10.21 -20.21
N THR A 670 -10.72 11.37 -20.64
CA THR A 670 -11.39 11.53 -21.94
C THR A 670 -10.43 11.19 -23.09
N ASP A 671 -10.94 10.54 -24.13
CA ASP A 671 -10.20 10.17 -25.35
C ASP A 671 -9.01 9.19 -25.20
N MET A 672 -8.90 8.48 -24.07
CA MET A 672 -7.94 7.38 -23.87
C MET A 672 -8.09 6.26 -24.93
N ARG A 673 -6.97 5.73 -25.45
CA ARG A 673 -6.95 4.76 -26.57
C ARG A 673 -6.08 3.55 -26.27
N PHE A 674 -6.50 2.41 -26.83
CA PHE A 674 -5.88 1.10 -26.61
C PHE A 674 -5.54 0.43 -27.94
N ALA A 675 -4.61 -0.53 -27.93
CA ALA A 675 -4.28 -1.37 -29.09
C ALA A 675 -5.20 -2.60 -29.24
N ASP A 676 -5.92 -2.96 -28.18
CA ASP A 676 -6.69 -4.21 -28.08
C ASP A 676 -8.11 -3.97 -27.48
N PRO A 677 -9.09 -4.85 -27.78
CA PRO A 677 -10.47 -4.69 -27.30
C PRO A 677 -10.65 -5.00 -25.80
N ASP A 678 -9.72 -5.72 -25.17
CA ASP A 678 -9.73 -5.95 -23.71
C ASP A 678 -9.32 -4.68 -22.93
N GLN A 679 -8.80 -3.66 -23.63
CA GLN A 679 -8.25 -2.41 -23.12
C GLN A 679 -7.03 -2.64 -22.21
N LYS A 680 -6.24 -3.68 -22.52
CA LYS A 680 -5.03 -4.07 -21.77
C LYS A 680 -3.82 -3.24 -22.12
N THR A 681 -3.71 -2.74 -23.34
CA THR A 681 -2.53 -2.05 -23.87
C THR A 681 -2.86 -0.61 -24.26
N VAL A 682 -2.45 0.37 -23.45
CA VAL A 682 -2.69 1.79 -23.74
C VAL A 682 -1.70 2.30 -24.79
N THR A 683 -2.22 3.02 -25.78
CA THR A 683 -1.46 3.67 -26.85
C THR A 683 -1.56 5.19 -26.81
N ASN A 684 -2.60 5.73 -26.18
CA ASN A 684 -2.73 7.16 -25.88
C ASN A 684 -3.47 7.32 -24.54
N TRP A 685 -2.91 8.13 -23.64
CA TRP A 685 -3.45 8.40 -22.31
C TRP A 685 -4.63 9.37 -22.28
N GLY A 686 -5.09 9.91 -23.40
CA GLY A 686 -6.20 10.87 -23.41
C GLY A 686 -5.84 12.21 -22.76
N HIS A 687 -6.84 12.91 -22.21
CA HIS A 687 -6.67 14.20 -21.54
C HIS A 687 -7.72 14.46 -20.46
N TRP A 688 -7.50 15.48 -19.62
CA TRP A 688 -8.51 15.99 -18.69
C TRP A 688 -9.80 16.47 -19.38
N PRO A 689 -10.98 16.35 -18.74
CA PRO A 689 -11.21 15.80 -17.39
C PRO A 689 -11.23 14.27 -17.34
N VAL A 690 -11.31 13.72 -16.12
CA VAL A 690 -11.57 12.29 -15.92
C VAL A 690 -13.04 11.97 -16.19
N THR A 691 -13.33 10.74 -16.61
CA THR A 691 -14.69 10.17 -16.70
C THR A 691 -14.83 8.98 -15.76
N LEU A 692 -16.00 8.85 -15.13
CA LEU A 692 -16.35 7.70 -14.30
C LEU A 692 -17.26 6.75 -15.08
N ARG A 693 -17.04 5.43 -14.91
CA ARG A 693 -17.93 4.39 -15.44
C ARG A 693 -19.22 4.35 -14.64
N GLY A 694 -20.34 4.17 -15.33
CA GLY A 694 -21.65 4.07 -14.70
C GLY A 694 -21.79 2.91 -13.73
N GLY A 695 -22.38 3.20 -12.58
CA GLY A 695 -22.70 2.27 -11.52
C GLY A 695 -24.00 2.68 -10.85
N VAL A 696 -24.87 1.70 -10.63
CA VAL A 696 -26.16 1.87 -9.95
C VAL A 696 -26.26 0.83 -8.85
N ALA A 697 -26.77 1.24 -7.69
CA ALA A 697 -27.07 0.34 -6.58
C ALA A 697 -28.26 0.83 -5.78
N MET A 698 -29.29 0.00 -5.67
CA MET A 698 -30.33 0.15 -4.64
C MET A 698 -29.82 -0.47 -3.35
N LEU A 699 -29.65 0.38 -2.34
CA LEU A 699 -29.18 0.01 -1.01
C LEU A 699 -30.35 -0.01 -0.03
N LYS A 700 -30.25 -0.90 0.95
CA LYS A 700 -31.08 -0.94 2.14
C LYS A 700 -30.19 -0.66 3.34
N LEU A 701 -30.45 0.43 4.05
CA LEU A 701 -29.64 0.87 5.20
C LEU A 701 -30.34 0.56 6.52
N GLY A 702 -29.56 0.36 7.58
CA GLY A 702 -30.03 0.08 8.94
C GLY A 702 -30.56 1.30 9.69
N ILE A 703 -31.44 2.09 9.05
CA ILE A 703 -32.03 3.33 9.58
C ILE A 703 -33.55 3.36 9.37
N ASP A 704 -34.25 4.11 10.22
CA ASP A 704 -35.49 4.79 9.84
C ASP A 704 -35.11 5.99 8.96
N GLY A 705 -35.69 6.08 7.75
CA GLY A 705 -35.41 7.14 6.78
C GLY A 705 -36.00 8.50 7.13
N ALA A 706 -36.89 8.60 8.13
CA ALA A 706 -37.53 9.84 8.53
C ALA A 706 -36.53 10.90 9.04
N GLY A 707 -36.48 12.03 8.32
CA GLY A 707 -35.60 13.17 8.61
C GLY A 707 -34.20 13.07 8.01
N TRP A 708 -33.91 12.06 7.19
CA TRP A 708 -32.65 11.95 6.47
C TRP A 708 -32.71 12.61 5.09
N LYS A 709 -31.57 13.16 4.65
CA LYS A 709 -31.34 13.61 3.27
C LYS A 709 -30.05 13.01 2.74
N LEU A 710 -30.12 12.44 1.53
CA LEU A 710 -28.96 12.02 0.76
C LEU A 710 -28.56 13.16 -0.18
N TYR A 711 -27.27 13.45 -0.27
CA TYR A 711 -26.69 14.42 -1.21
C TYR A 711 -25.61 13.73 -2.04
N ALA A 712 -25.65 13.87 -3.36
CA ALA A 712 -24.47 13.58 -4.16
C ALA A 712 -23.40 14.63 -3.87
N LEU A 713 -22.12 14.24 -3.80
CA LEU A 713 -21.02 15.19 -3.61
C LEU A 713 -20.23 15.39 -4.91
N ASN A 714 -19.45 16.46 -4.96
CA ASN A 714 -18.27 16.57 -5.81
C ASN A 714 -17.06 15.83 -5.20
N LEU A 715 -15.94 15.75 -5.92
CA LEU A 715 -14.72 15.09 -5.45
C LEU A 715 -14.03 15.82 -4.28
N ASP A 716 -14.31 17.12 -4.12
CA ASP A 716 -13.93 17.97 -2.99
C ASP A 716 -14.85 17.84 -1.75
N GLY A 717 -15.97 17.12 -1.86
CA GLY A 717 -16.96 16.94 -0.80
C GLY A 717 -18.03 18.03 -0.70
N SER A 718 -18.08 19.00 -1.61
CA SER A 718 -19.22 19.94 -1.71
C SER A 718 -20.50 19.20 -2.10
N ARG A 719 -21.62 19.52 -1.43
CA ARG A 719 -22.94 18.94 -1.72
C ARG A 719 -23.51 19.49 -3.03
N ARG A 720 -24.06 18.60 -3.85
CA ARG A 720 -24.86 18.90 -5.05
C ARG A 720 -26.34 18.64 -4.76
N GLU A 721 -27.11 18.17 -5.73
CA GLU A 721 -28.54 17.91 -5.57
C GLU A 721 -28.86 16.85 -4.51
N ALA A 722 -29.96 17.08 -3.78
CA ALA A 722 -30.51 16.12 -2.86
C ALA A 722 -31.16 14.95 -3.63
N ARG A 723 -31.05 13.74 -3.08
CA ARG A 723 -31.59 12.49 -3.62
C ARG A 723 -32.61 11.89 -2.64
N PRO A 724 -33.62 11.16 -3.13
CA PRO A 724 -34.66 10.62 -2.26
C PRO A 724 -34.11 9.54 -1.32
N VAL A 725 -34.64 9.52 -0.11
CA VAL A 725 -34.43 8.48 0.91
C VAL A 725 -35.81 7.89 1.20
N GLY A 726 -35.93 6.57 1.07
CA GLY A 726 -37.16 5.85 1.39
C GLY A 726 -37.41 5.85 2.90
N ALA A 727 -38.66 5.87 3.32
CA ALA A 727 -39.02 5.90 4.74
C ALA A 727 -38.47 4.68 5.50
N ASP A 728 -38.28 3.57 4.80
CA ASP A 728 -37.72 2.33 5.34
C ASP A 728 -36.17 2.28 5.36
N GLY A 729 -35.49 3.37 5.00
CA GLY A 729 -34.02 3.42 4.91
C GLY A 729 -33.43 2.97 3.56
N SER A 730 -34.25 2.76 2.53
CA SER A 730 -33.78 2.50 1.17
C SER A 730 -33.18 3.75 0.51
N VAL A 731 -32.08 3.60 -0.24
CA VAL A 731 -31.48 4.68 -1.05
C VAL A 731 -30.98 4.17 -2.40
N LEU A 732 -31.19 4.95 -3.46
CA LEU A 732 -30.62 4.67 -4.79
C LEU A 732 -29.36 5.48 -5.00
N LEU A 733 -28.21 4.80 -5.12
CA LEU A 733 -26.99 5.39 -5.65
C LEU A 733 -26.96 5.19 -7.17
N ASP A 734 -26.88 6.30 -7.90
CA ASP A 734 -26.58 6.33 -9.34
C ASP A 734 -25.46 7.35 -9.51
N ASN A 735 -24.29 6.89 -9.97
CA ASN A 735 -23.08 7.70 -9.97
C ASN A 735 -22.94 8.62 -11.19
N LEU A 736 -23.84 8.54 -12.19
CA LEU A 736 -23.85 9.41 -13.38
C LEU A 736 -25.09 10.32 -13.45
N ALA A 737 -26.11 10.13 -12.62
CA ALA A 737 -27.30 10.97 -12.60
C ALA A 737 -26.99 12.40 -12.11
N GLY A 738 -27.84 13.39 -12.44
CA GLY A 738 -27.65 14.80 -12.06
C GLY A 738 -26.86 15.59 -13.12
N ASP A 739 -26.05 16.56 -12.68
CA ASP A 739 -25.25 17.45 -13.53
C ASP A 739 -23.85 16.90 -13.90
N GLY A 740 -23.29 16.02 -13.07
CA GLY A 740 -22.01 15.34 -13.31
C GLY A 740 -21.85 14.05 -12.48
N ALA A 741 -20.77 13.31 -12.74
CA ALA A 741 -20.50 12.05 -12.06
C ALA A 741 -19.90 12.22 -10.65
N THR A 742 -19.94 11.18 -9.82
CA THR A 742 -19.26 11.15 -8.50
C THR A 742 -18.88 9.74 -8.06
N VAL A 743 -18.10 9.65 -6.98
CA VAL A 743 -17.89 8.41 -6.20
C VAL A 743 -18.34 8.56 -4.73
N TYR A 744 -18.89 9.72 -4.34
CA TYR A 744 -19.21 10.07 -2.95
C TYR A 744 -20.62 10.64 -2.79
N TYR A 745 -21.26 10.28 -1.67
CA TYR A 745 -22.54 10.85 -1.22
C TYR A 745 -22.50 11.12 0.29
N GLU A 746 -23.21 12.14 0.76
CA GLU A 746 -23.42 12.41 2.18
C GLU A 746 -24.88 12.11 2.54
N LEU A 747 -25.10 11.21 3.49
CA LEU A 747 -26.41 10.95 4.09
C LEU A 747 -26.42 11.56 5.50
N VAL A 748 -27.26 12.57 5.71
CA VAL A 748 -27.29 13.38 6.93
C VAL A 748 -28.71 13.41 7.51
N ARG A 749 -28.80 13.37 8.84
CA ARG A 749 -30.04 13.61 9.58
C ARG A 749 -30.01 15.03 10.14
N GLU A 750 -30.95 15.86 9.69
CA GLU A 750 -31.15 17.24 10.18
C GLU A 750 -31.94 17.28 11.50
#